data_AF-A0AAV5HG16-F1
#
_entry.id   AF-A0AAV5HG16-F1
#
_cell.length_a   1.000
_cell.length_b   1.000
_cell.length_c   1.000
_cell.angle_alpha   90.00
_cell.angle_beta   90.00
_cell.angle_gamma   90.00
#
_symmetry.space_group_name_H-M   'P 1'
#
loop_
_entity.id
_entity.type
_entity.pdbx_description
1 polymer ?
#
loop_
_entity_poly.entity_id
_entity_poly.type
_entity_poly.pdbx_seq_one_letter_code
_entity_poly.pdbx_strand_id
1 'polypeptide(L)'
;MIPSPEIQQHLKIVDIVPIEYKDFLTYCNITGKIFSYEITSVDYVAYRSQFGRDKSEVKRLRSIIEAGIMLDKLETETKERLAFFTPNEELVIEGVEKTGEKSSLDAQTIVRIYDAEVNQAIYDADDTSELKNTAEESEPTYADIFGLNADDYADIMVETDLYTVYSVSLSLRSLNDLRKNGYQTLKKLLLSTPMRLSQIKSLGAKSIREIENGLRYISHKGIGQKMASSFNPVPSVRLKVVRPIIESMLCGNQYILDELTESEKSFFAKTLAAADVLGNELCIELLRGDRWEYVESIIKMFADFNHKITFNQNIVDLAKCAMANWDCAIYSNELLPFMRLYCVFQNRLVSQEFKPLMKQGVTVEHYADLVENQLEILEGNVNVLANELTAFQTWMGEAELTGLCKRAFDQNDCKNTRVFDVLSERASGRTLEEIAQQCGLTRERVRQLEKKAFEIINSRLSEIRYNLLGLISAYRNGEHVLLKDEIIETIGVKYGNILWYCATRTADKGKTYLLDTNIAHYDSNYNAIIVFSKEGTENALPDTDNRITEEVVNSLPDLIETAELKRELESRAREYSLSSELFMLVAAKQYRETGLYSYKERLTVVQMCDCVLKKRFQNGYKIADQTDGGQFVKYLVEFFGEKGYMTPRAIDAKVMDYGVLIDRGKYIHRDYITIDRSIVDEIFAYIESSPKLALAYYEIFAALEDMLKGTAITNRYALQGIMKLYNCPYASHRDYISKESNVNVADELNAFVEAAGILHKSEIFAEFPGWKDYNLAFVLPRCPDVIGLDNGYFMHASKLIVTGDDRDRIKKYLDANIHDIPVSARYLQDEFMNFFPEFMIRNDIQSHGKLFGILQHMFVQDYHFSRPYIAKENIGEITNKLVLLKHLEGMDAIELNDFVDLCEQNAVHYVSFSYLLDIMQPEFVRVDENTLRRFESIGINDGMYQAISDNITEAITAHNGYLAAGNIKDFSWYPTLNIPWTPFLLESIASIIPGGINTIKMVSSSSEVPHSIFVSDDYADDDWNSLLVKLLKAEHAIEPFVSKTAVLEWLQAEGLCNVKYPAFLDTENHLYFDETGKLRIE
;
A
#
# COMPACT_ATOMS: atom_id res chain seq x y z
N MET A 1 -22.72 -60.40 8.94
CA MET A 1 -22.74 -60.93 7.56
C MET A 1 -22.28 -59.78 6.67
N ILE A 2 -21.01 -59.70 6.26
CA ILE A 2 -20.35 -60.48 5.17
C ILE A 2 -20.69 -59.87 3.79
N PRO A 3 -19.73 -59.53 2.90
CA PRO A 3 -18.29 -59.22 3.11
C PRO A 3 -17.76 -58.01 2.28
N SER A 4 -16.43 -57.78 2.34
CA SER A 4 -15.66 -56.91 1.44
C SER A 4 -15.28 -57.64 0.13
N PRO A 5 -15.02 -56.94 -1.01
CA PRO A 5 -14.18 -57.41 -2.10
C PRO A 5 -12.76 -56.79 -2.09
N GLU A 6 -11.77 -57.62 -2.40
CA GLU A 6 -10.33 -57.39 -2.18
C GLU A 6 -9.64 -56.55 -3.26
N ILE A 7 -8.49 -55.95 -2.88
CA ILE A 7 -7.50 -55.45 -3.84
C ILE A 7 -6.83 -56.65 -4.53
N GLN A 8 -6.75 -56.65 -5.86
CA GLN A 8 -5.95 -57.63 -6.62
C GLN A 8 -5.07 -56.94 -7.66
N GLN A 9 -3.75 -57.13 -7.54
CA GLN A 9 -2.86 -56.91 -8.67
C GLN A 9 -3.11 -58.02 -9.70
N HIS A 10 -3.27 -57.64 -10.97
CA HIS A 10 -3.59 -58.59 -12.04
C HIS A 10 -2.33 -58.91 -12.85
N LEU A 11 -1.73 -60.06 -12.54
CA LEU A 11 -0.54 -60.56 -13.21
C LEU A 11 -0.85 -60.91 -14.67
N LYS A 12 -0.11 -60.35 -15.64
CA LYS A 12 -0.33 -60.62 -17.06
C LYS A 12 0.24 -61.98 -17.47
N ILE A 13 -0.47 -62.69 -18.33
CA ILE A 13 -0.12 -64.07 -18.72
C ILE A 13 1.25 -64.12 -19.41
N VAL A 14 1.59 -63.09 -20.19
CA VAL A 14 2.85 -62.95 -20.92
C VAL A 14 4.08 -62.83 -20.02
N ASP A 15 3.91 -62.34 -18.79
CA ASP A 15 5.01 -62.15 -17.83
C ASP A 15 5.28 -63.43 -17.01
N ILE A 16 4.40 -64.44 -17.09
CA ILE A 16 4.50 -65.72 -16.36
C ILE A 16 4.87 -66.89 -17.29
N VAL A 17 4.32 -66.91 -18.50
CA VAL A 17 4.39 -68.07 -19.40
C VAL A 17 5.68 -68.05 -20.22
N PRO A 18 6.56 -69.07 -20.11
CA PRO A 18 7.81 -69.14 -20.87
C PRO A 18 7.56 -69.16 -22.38
N ILE A 19 8.52 -68.63 -23.14
CA ILE A 19 8.52 -68.54 -24.62
C ILE A 19 8.25 -69.90 -25.30
N GLU A 20 8.59 -71.01 -24.61
CA GLU A 20 8.33 -72.39 -25.02
C GLU A 20 6.84 -72.69 -25.26
N TYR A 21 5.94 -71.97 -24.59
CA TYR A 21 4.49 -72.10 -24.70
C TYR A 21 3.84 -70.93 -25.46
N LYS A 22 4.55 -70.32 -26.43
CA LYS A 22 4.06 -69.21 -27.26
C LYS A 22 2.70 -69.47 -27.94
N ASP A 23 2.39 -70.73 -28.26
CA ASP A 23 1.09 -71.12 -28.80
C ASP A 23 -0.06 -70.86 -27.81
N PHE A 24 0.19 -70.98 -26.51
CA PHE A 24 -0.78 -70.65 -25.46
C PHE A 24 -1.00 -69.15 -25.34
N LEU A 25 0.07 -68.34 -25.42
CA LEU A 25 -0.05 -66.88 -25.51
C LEU A 25 -0.83 -66.46 -26.77
N THR A 26 -0.70 -67.23 -27.85
CA THR A 26 -1.48 -67.03 -29.09
C THR A 26 -2.96 -67.37 -28.88
N TYR A 27 -3.28 -68.48 -28.19
CA TYR A 27 -4.65 -68.81 -27.75
C TYR A 27 -5.24 -67.70 -26.87
N CYS A 28 -4.50 -67.19 -25.88
CA CYS A 28 -4.95 -66.14 -24.99
C CYS A 28 -5.24 -64.83 -25.74
N ASN A 29 -4.36 -64.42 -26.66
CA ASN A 29 -4.60 -63.24 -27.52
C ASN A 29 -5.83 -63.41 -28.43
N ILE A 30 -6.04 -64.60 -29.03
CA ILE A 30 -7.23 -64.87 -29.87
C ILE A 30 -8.52 -64.87 -29.04
N THR A 31 -8.47 -65.31 -27.79
CA THR A 31 -9.62 -65.34 -26.86
C THR A 31 -9.79 -64.06 -26.04
N GLY A 32 -8.94 -63.04 -26.26
CA GLY A 32 -9.01 -61.74 -25.60
C GLY A 32 -8.55 -61.74 -24.13
N LYS A 33 -7.84 -62.79 -23.69
CA LYS A 33 -7.40 -62.98 -22.30
C LYS A 33 -5.97 -62.45 -22.11
N ILE A 34 -5.81 -61.53 -21.16
CA ILE A 34 -4.61 -60.73 -20.94
C ILE A 34 -4.00 -61.03 -19.57
N PHE A 35 -4.85 -61.33 -18.57
CA PHE A 35 -4.48 -61.52 -17.18
C PHE A 35 -4.71 -62.95 -16.70
N SER A 36 -3.87 -63.40 -15.77
CA SER A 36 -3.84 -64.78 -15.28
C SER A 36 -5.13 -65.25 -14.61
N TYR A 37 -5.89 -64.33 -13.99
CA TYR A 37 -7.21 -64.61 -13.39
C TYR A 37 -8.32 -64.89 -14.43
N GLU A 38 -8.12 -64.50 -15.70
CA GLU A 38 -9.10 -64.70 -16.78
C GLU A 38 -9.02 -66.13 -17.37
N ILE A 39 -7.97 -66.89 -17.03
CA ILE A 39 -7.76 -68.26 -17.50
C ILE A 39 -8.54 -69.25 -16.61
N THR A 40 -9.41 -70.04 -17.22
CA THR A 40 -10.21 -71.06 -16.55
C THR A 40 -9.74 -72.47 -16.88
N SER A 41 -10.24 -73.47 -16.15
CA SER A 41 -10.00 -74.89 -16.46
C SER A 41 -10.45 -75.30 -17.88
N VAL A 42 -11.44 -74.60 -18.46
CA VAL A 42 -11.94 -74.84 -19.82
C VAL A 42 -10.92 -74.39 -20.87
N ASP A 43 -10.20 -73.29 -20.63
CA ASP A 43 -9.19 -72.76 -21.56
C ASP A 43 -8.02 -73.73 -21.77
N TYR A 44 -7.56 -74.37 -20.70
CA TYR A 44 -6.54 -75.41 -20.80
C TYR A 44 -7.02 -76.63 -21.62
N VAL A 45 -8.33 -76.94 -21.60
CA VAL A 45 -8.91 -78.03 -22.40
C VAL A 45 -9.09 -77.60 -23.87
N ALA A 46 -9.54 -76.35 -24.11
CA ALA A 46 -9.67 -75.77 -25.44
C ALA A 46 -8.31 -75.67 -26.14
N TYR A 47 -7.31 -75.08 -25.48
CA TYR A 47 -5.92 -75.04 -25.95
C TYR A 47 -5.38 -76.44 -26.28
N ARG A 48 -5.58 -77.41 -25.38
CA ARG A 48 -5.16 -78.81 -25.59
C ARG A 48 -5.79 -79.41 -26.85
N SER A 49 -7.09 -79.18 -27.06
CA SER A 49 -7.85 -79.73 -28.19
C SER A 49 -7.58 -79.01 -29.51
N GLN A 50 -7.27 -77.71 -29.47
CA GLN A 50 -7.10 -76.86 -30.65
C GLN A 50 -5.65 -76.85 -31.17
N PHE A 51 -4.67 -77.03 -30.28
CA PHE A 51 -3.23 -77.05 -30.61
C PHE A 51 -2.59 -78.44 -30.44
N GLY A 52 -3.38 -79.49 -30.20
CA GLY A 52 -2.93 -80.89 -30.23
C GLY A 52 -1.91 -81.29 -29.16
N ARG A 53 -1.88 -80.58 -28.01
CA ARG A 53 -0.85 -80.74 -26.97
C ARG A 53 -1.12 -81.91 -26.02
N ASP A 54 -0.05 -82.47 -25.43
CA ASP A 54 -0.23 -83.60 -24.50
C ASP A 54 -0.84 -83.14 -23.17
N LYS A 55 -1.57 -84.05 -22.49
CA LYS A 55 -2.17 -83.76 -21.17
C LYS A 55 -1.12 -83.44 -20.10
N SER A 56 0.10 -83.98 -20.24
CA SER A 56 1.24 -83.71 -19.36
C SER A 56 1.85 -82.33 -19.58
N GLU A 57 1.97 -81.85 -20.83
CA GLU A 57 2.44 -80.49 -21.16
C GLU A 57 1.50 -79.43 -20.60
N VAL A 58 0.20 -79.58 -20.84
CA VAL A 58 -0.82 -78.65 -20.35
C VAL A 58 -0.88 -78.64 -18.82
N LYS A 59 -0.61 -79.77 -18.16
CA LYS A 59 -0.51 -79.84 -16.69
C LYS A 59 0.72 -79.07 -16.18
N ARG A 60 1.87 -79.14 -16.86
CA ARG A 60 3.06 -78.34 -16.52
C ARG A 60 2.82 -76.85 -16.71
N LEU A 61 2.26 -76.45 -17.85
CA LEU A 61 1.90 -75.06 -18.14
C LEU A 61 0.97 -74.47 -17.06
N ARG A 62 -0.05 -75.24 -16.66
CA ARG A 62 -0.95 -74.84 -15.57
C ARG A 62 -0.20 -74.65 -14.24
N SER A 63 0.69 -75.58 -13.87
CA SER A 63 1.51 -75.43 -12.67
C SER A 63 2.50 -74.26 -12.72
N ILE A 64 2.99 -73.88 -13.90
CA ILE A 64 3.83 -72.68 -14.06
C ILE A 64 3.01 -71.41 -13.80
N ILE A 65 1.79 -71.33 -14.34
CA ILE A 65 0.90 -70.18 -14.12
C ILE A 65 0.44 -70.10 -12.66
N GLU A 66 0.05 -71.23 -12.06
CA GLU A 66 -0.33 -71.31 -10.64
C GLU A 66 0.86 -70.98 -9.71
N ALA A 67 2.10 -71.35 -10.06
CA ALA A 67 3.30 -70.97 -9.31
C ALA A 67 3.66 -69.48 -9.45
N GLY A 68 3.47 -68.88 -10.64
CA GLY A 68 3.66 -67.45 -10.86
C GLY A 68 2.67 -66.60 -10.05
N ILE A 69 1.40 -67.02 -10.00
CA ILE A 69 0.38 -66.37 -9.14
C ILE A 69 0.73 -66.54 -7.66
N MET A 70 1.27 -67.70 -7.24
CA MET A 70 1.69 -67.92 -5.85
C MET A 70 2.91 -67.09 -5.46
N LEU A 71 3.89 -66.89 -6.36
CA LEU A 71 5.03 -66.01 -6.10
C LEU A 71 4.60 -64.54 -5.97
N ASP A 72 3.69 -64.07 -6.82
CA ASP A 72 3.15 -62.71 -6.74
C ASP A 72 2.29 -62.48 -5.49
N LYS A 73 1.50 -63.48 -5.08
CA LYS A 73 0.79 -63.47 -3.80
C LYS A 73 1.71 -63.51 -2.59
N LEU A 74 2.78 -64.31 -2.63
CA LEU A 74 3.81 -64.30 -1.58
C LEU A 74 4.54 -62.95 -1.53
N GLU A 75 4.84 -62.31 -2.66
CA GLU A 75 5.42 -60.97 -2.67
C GLU A 75 4.47 -59.88 -2.17
N THR A 76 3.16 -59.98 -2.41
CA THR A 76 2.17 -59.02 -1.87
C THR A 76 1.91 -59.23 -0.38
N GLU A 77 1.67 -60.47 0.08
CA GLU A 77 1.50 -60.74 1.52
C GLU A 77 2.77 -60.45 2.34
N THR A 78 3.97 -60.70 1.78
CA THR A 78 5.24 -60.38 2.48
C THR A 78 5.51 -58.87 2.52
N LYS A 79 5.00 -58.08 1.56
CA LYS A 79 5.06 -56.60 1.60
C LYS A 79 4.05 -55.98 2.57
N GLU A 80 2.93 -56.65 2.86
CA GLU A 80 1.93 -56.16 3.82
C GLU A 80 2.12 -56.70 5.26
N ARG A 81 2.93 -57.75 5.49
CA ARG A 81 3.17 -58.33 6.82
C ARG A 81 4.57 -58.15 7.43
N LEU A 82 5.51 -57.47 6.76
CA LEU A 82 6.85 -57.20 7.31
C LEU A 82 7.20 -55.70 7.26
N ALA A 83 7.30 -54.97 8.38
CA ALA A 83 6.86 -55.31 9.74
C ALA A 83 6.60 -54.01 10.52
N PHE A 84 5.33 -53.61 10.66
CA PHE A 84 4.92 -52.72 11.73
C PHE A 84 4.90 -53.51 13.05
N PHE A 85 5.62 -53.04 14.05
CA PHE A 85 5.51 -53.40 15.48
C PHE A 85 5.77 -54.86 15.92
N THR A 86 6.61 -55.02 16.95
CA THR A 86 6.30 -55.91 18.08
C THR A 86 5.22 -55.23 18.94
N PRO A 87 4.37 -55.92 19.75
CA PRO A 87 4.78 -57.09 20.55
C PRO A 87 3.66 -58.11 20.97
N ASN A 88 3.99 -58.93 21.98
CA ASN A 88 3.15 -59.60 22.98
C ASN A 88 2.71 -61.08 22.82
N GLU A 89 2.48 -61.66 23.99
CA GLU A 89 2.23 -63.06 24.40
C GLU A 89 0.91 -63.63 23.80
N GLU A 90 0.58 -64.94 23.79
CA GLU A 90 1.02 -66.10 24.58
C GLU A 90 0.60 -67.46 23.92
N LEU A 91 0.92 -68.60 24.56
CA LEU A 91 0.22 -69.92 24.52
C LEU A 91 0.42 -70.97 23.38
N VAL A 92 1.46 -71.80 23.56
CA VAL A 92 1.55 -73.31 23.55
C VAL A 92 0.62 -74.19 22.66
N ILE A 93 1.19 -75.16 21.90
CA ILE A 93 1.08 -76.64 22.05
C ILE A 93 1.77 -77.43 20.89
N GLU A 94 2.85 -78.15 21.27
CA GLU A 94 3.39 -79.47 20.88
C GLU A 94 3.34 -80.07 19.44
N GLY A 95 4.41 -80.84 19.10
CA GLY A 95 4.46 -81.75 17.95
C GLY A 95 5.87 -82.03 17.37
N VAL A 96 6.87 -82.41 18.18
CA VAL A 96 7.32 -83.82 18.36
C VAL A 96 8.17 -84.39 17.19
N GLU A 97 9.50 -84.48 17.43
CA GLU A 97 10.43 -85.53 16.96
C GLU A 97 10.78 -85.67 15.44
N LYS A 98 11.95 -86.17 14.98
CA LYS A 98 13.19 -86.69 15.62
C LYS A 98 14.39 -86.79 14.63
N THR A 99 15.58 -87.05 15.20
CA THR A 99 16.74 -87.82 14.67
C THR A 99 17.58 -87.34 13.47
N GLY A 100 18.93 -87.33 13.66
CA GLY A 100 19.89 -87.51 12.55
C GLY A 100 21.33 -86.97 12.74
N GLU A 101 22.19 -87.75 13.41
CA GLU A 101 23.68 -87.70 13.52
C GLU A 101 24.51 -87.15 12.31
N LYS A 102 25.79 -86.69 12.38
CA LYS A 102 26.82 -86.52 13.45
C LYS A 102 28.04 -85.71 12.93
N SER A 103 28.89 -85.22 13.86
CA SER A 103 30.29 -84.69 13.67
C SER A 103 30.46 -83.39 12.85
N SER A 104 31.39 -82.46 13.09
CA SER A 104 32.32 -82.10 14.19
C SER A 104 33.08 -80.84 13.69
N LEU A 105 33.49 -79.80 14.42
CA LEU A 105 33.76 -79.47 15.84
C LEU A 105 33.23 -78.00 16.07
N ASP A 106 33.15 -77.33 17.24
CA ASP A 106 33.41 -77.59 18.67
C ASP A 106 32.64 -76.52 19.52
N ALA A 107 32.98 -76.36 20.82
CA ALA A 107 32.74 -75.21 21.71
C ALA A 107 31.27 -74.79 22.00
N GLN A 108 30.72 -75.46 23.02
CA GLN A 108 29.47 -75.15 23.76
C GLN A 108 29.63 -73.84 24.58
N THR A 109 28.61 -73.14 25.10
CA THR A 109 27.62 -73.57 26.11
C THR A 109 26.56 -72.46 26.26
N ILE A 110 25.31 -72.67 25.81
CA ILE A 110 24.13 -73.06 26.62
C ILE A 110 23.74 -72.07 27.73
N VAL A 111 22.65 -71.35 27.47
CA VAL A 111 21.73 -70.81 28.50
C VAL A 111 20.96 -71.98 29.13
N ARG A 112 20.75 -71.96 30.45
CA ARG A 112 19.64 -72.70 31.06
C ARG A 112 18.72 -71.77 31.84
N ILE A 113 17.44 -71.95 31.52
CA ILE A 113 16.22 -71.37 32.09
C ILE A 113 16.06 -71.85 33.54
N TYR A 114 15.34 -71.10 34.39
CA TYR A 114 14.21 -71.62 35.16
C TYR A 114 13.30 -70.50 35.68
N ASP A 115 12.01 -70.83 35.76
CA ASP A 115 10.90 -69.96 36.16
C ASP A 115 10.96 -69.54 37.64
N ALA A 116 10.11 -68.57 37.98
CA ALA A 116 9.85 -68.19 39.37
C ALA A 116 8.57 -68.86 39.89
N GLU A 117 8.71 -69.78 40.85
CA GLU A 117 7.71 -70.01 41.90
C GLU A 117 8.30 -70.87 43.03
N VAL A 118 8.05 -70.48 44.28
CA VAL A 118 7.82 -71.30 45.49
C VAL A 118 8.08 -70.45 46.75
N ASN A 119 7.15 -70.56 47.69
CA ASN A 119 7.14 -69.86 48.97
C ASN A 119 8.34 -70.18 49.88
N GLN A 120 8.93 -69.14 50.45
CA GLN A 120 9.02 -68.91 51.89
C GLN A 120 9.19 -70.15 52.81
N ALA A 121 10.40 -70.38 53.33
CA ALA A 121 10.63 -70.86 54.71
C ALA A 121 12.11 -70.73 55.15
N ILE A 122 12.29 -70.65 56.48
CA ILE A 122 13.51 -70.94 57.27
C ILE A 122 14.58 -69.83 57.36
N TYR A 123 14.63 -69.27 58.57
CA TYR A 123 15.72 -68.50 59.19
C TYR A 123 16.88 -69.42 59.62
N ASP A 124 17.96 -68.78 60.11
CA ASP A 124 19.05 -69.35 60.93
C ASP A 124 20.17 -70.13 60.20
N ALA A 125 21.35 -69.50 60.10
CA ALA A 125 22.46 -69.80 61.01
C ALA A 125 23.68 -68.88 60.77
N ASP A 126 24.37 -68.49 61.84
CA ASP A 126 25.79 -68.08 61.77
C ASP A 126 26.63 -69.23 61.19
N ASP A 127 27.63 -68.92 60.35
CA ASP A 127 29.01 -69.16 60.80
C ASP A 127 30.04 -68.32 60.03
N THR A 128 31.11 -67.97 60.74
CA THR A 128 32.31 -67.30 60.26
C THR A 128 33.39 -68.30 59.86
N SER A 129 33.99 -68.16 58.67
CA SER A 129 35.39 -68.58 58.48
C SER A 129 36.05 -67.90 57.28
N GLU A 130 37.22 -67.32 57.53
CA GLU A 130 38.12 -66.73 56.54
C GLU A 130 38.72 -67.79 55.59
N LEU A 131 39.24 -67.36 54.42
CA LEU A 131 40.60 -67.73 54.01
C LEU A 131 41.15 -66.77 52.93
N LYS A 132 42.40 -66.36 53.14
CA LYS A 132 43.13 -65.32 52.39
C LYS A 132 43.77 -65.86 51.11
N ASN A 133 44.12 -64.97 50.16
CA ASN A 133 45.36 -65.09 49.38
C ASN A 133 45.82 -63.75 48.75
N THR A 134 46.49 -62.94 49.58
CA THR A 134 47.78 -62.30 49.26
C THR A 134 48.04 -61.77 47.84
N ALA A 135 47.42 -60.65 47.49
CA ALA A 135 47.98 -59.67 46.53
C ALA A 135 47.46 -58.21 46.74
N GLU A 136 46.73 -57.93 47.82
CA GLU A 136 45.84 -56.77 47.91
C GLU A 136 46.18 -55.75 49.01
N GLU A 137 47.25 -55.97 49.80
CA GLU A 137 47.57 -55.15 51.00
C GLU A 137 48.21 -53.77 50.71
N SER A 138 47.98 -53.17 49.54
CA SER A 138 48.40 -51.79 49.26
C SER A 138 47.51 -50.98 48.31
N GLU A 139 46.33 -51.48 47.92
CA GLU A 139 45.36 -50.68 47.16
C GLU A 139 44.33 -50.09 48.15
N PRO A 140 44.13 -48.76 48.18
CA PRO A 140 43.12 -48.16 49.05
C PRO A 140 41.71 -48.62 48.65
N THR A 141 40.85 -48.86 49.63
CA THR A 141 39.43 -49.14 49.38
C THR A 141 38.73 -47.89 48.86
N TYR A 142 37.54 -48.01 48.27
CA TYR A 142 36.76 -46.82 47.90
C TYR A 142 36.43 -45.93 49.10
N ALA A 143 36.29 -46.50 50.30
CA ALA A 143 36.20 -45.75 51.55
C ALA A 143 37.45 -44.88 51.79
N ASP A 144 38.65 -45.44 51.62
CA ASP A 144 39.93 -44.71 51.77
C ASP A 144 40.12 -43.66 50.65
N ILE A 145 39.80 -44.01 49.40
CA ILE A 145 39.93 -43.13 48.22
C ILE A 145 39.05 -41.88 48.37
N PHE A 146 37.86 -42.02 48.96
CA PHE A 146 36.91 -40.93 49.14
C PHE A 146 36.88 -40.34 50.56
N GLY A 147 37.73 -40.83 51.48
CA GLY A 147 37.83 -40.33 52.86
C GLY A 147 36.58 -40.58 53.72
N LEU A 148 35.87 -41.69 53.49
CA LEU A 148 34.61 -42.04 54.15
C LEU A 148 34.80 -43.13 55.21
N ASN A 149 34.10 -43.03 56.35
CA ASN A 149 33.97 -44.15 57.27
C ASN A 149 32.88 -45.11 56.77
N ALA A 150 33.27 -46.33 56.34
CA ALA A 150 32.34 -47.29 55.77
C ALA A 150 31.29 -47.82 56.78
N ASP A 151 31.56 -47.74 58.09
CA ASP A 151 30.59 -48.16 59.11
C ASP A 151 29.31 -47.32 59.12
N ASP A 152 29.40 -46.03 58.74
CA ASP A 152 28.25 -45.10 58.70
C ASP A 152 27.20 -45.49 57.62
N TYR A 153 27.59 -46.35 56.68
CA TYR A 153 26.80 -46.81 55.53
C TYR A 153 26.38 -48.29 55.65
N ALA A 154 26.44 -48.87 56.85
CA ALA A 154 26.14 -50.28 57.11
C ALA A 154 24.72 -50.71 56.70
N ASP A 155 23.73 -49.86 56.99
CA ASP A 155 22.30 -50.16 56.83
C ASP A 155 21.78 -49.98 55.40
N ILE A 156 22.58 -49.37 54.51
CA ILE A 156 22.11 -48.87 53.21
C ILE A 156 22.25 -49.96 52.14
N MET A 157 21.12 -50.46 51.64
CA MET A 157 21.07 -51.45 50.56
C MET A 157 21.39 -50.81 49.20
N VAL A 158 22.29 -51.44 48.43
CA VAL A 158 22.67 -50.99 47.08
C VAL A 158 21.50 -51.04 46.10
N GLU A 159 20.59 -52.00 46.25
CA GLU A 159 19.49 -52.23 45.31
C GLU A 159 18.27 -51.31 45.55
N THR A 160 17.94 -50.99 46.81
CA THR A 160 16.74 -50.23 47.17
C THR A 160 17.03 -48.81 47.65
N ASP A 161 18.21 -48.57 48.26
CA ASP A 161 18.44 -47.37 49.06
C ASP A 161 19.38 -46.37 48.39
N LEU A 162 20.19 -46.79 47.41
CA LEU A 162 21.07 -45.88 46.65
C LEU A 162 20.30 -44.76 45.94
N TYR A 163 19.16 -45.10 45.32
CA TYR A 163 18.32 -44.11 44.67
C TYR A 163 17.50 -43.30 45.67
N THR A 164 16.94 -43.93 46.70
CA THR A 164 16.04 -43.25 47.64
C THR A 164 16.77 -42.37 48.66
N VAL A 165 18.00 -42.72 49.07
CA VAL A 165 18.79 -41.98 50.08
C VAL A 165 19.85 -41.06 49.45
N TYR A 166 20.29 -41.34 48.23
CA TYR A 166 21.32 -40.51 47.56
C TYR A 166 20.92 -39.99 46.19
N SER A 167 19.78 -40.40 45.63
CA SER A 167 19.39 -40.09 44.24
C SER A 167 20.31 -40.71 43.18
N VAL A 168 21.11 -41.72 43.56
CA VAL A 168 22.02 -42.43 42.65
C VAL A 168 21.29 -43.61 42.01
N SER A 169 20.98 -43.49 40.72
CA SER A 169 20.53 -44.62 39.90
C SER A 169 21.74 -45.35 39.33
N LEU A 170 21.85 -46.65 39.61
CA LEU A 170 22.72 -47.56 38.88
C LEU A 170 21.87 -48.39 37.92
N SER A 171 22.39 -48.71 36.73
CA SER A 171 21.70 -49.57 35.78
C SER A 171 21.35 -50.93 36.37
N LEU A 172 20.23 -51.52 35.91
CA LEU A 172 19.79 -52.85 36.34
C LEU A 172 20.86 -53.93 36.14
N ARG A 173 21.77 -53.78 35.17
CA ARG A 173 22.95 -54.66 35.03
C ARG A 173 23.89 -54.49 36.21
N SER A 174 24.37 -53.27 36.44
CA SER A 174 25.29 -52.96 37.54
C SER A 174 24.73 -53.37 38.91
N LEU A 175 23.44 -53.11 39.18
CA LEU A 175 22.78 -53.56 40.42
C LEU A 175 22.72 -55.09 40.55
N ASN A 176 22.27 -55.81 39.52
CA ASN A 176 22.20 -57.27 39.55
C ASN A 176 23.57 -57.92 39.68
N ASP A 177 24.59 -57.35 39.05
CA ASP A 177 25.97 -57.87 39.12
C ASP A 177 26.62 -57.57 40.47
N LEU A 178 26.41 -56.39 41.06
CA LEU A 178 26.82 -56.10 42.44
C LEU A 178 26.15 -57.04 43.45
N ARG A 179 24.83 -57.22 43.34
CA ARG A 179 24.03 -58.11 44.20
C ARG A 179 24.52 -59.56 44.14
N LYS A 180 24.77 -60.09 42.93
CA LYS A 180 25.28 -61.45 42.70
C LYS A 180 26.68 -61.68 43.26
N ASN A 181 27.51 -60.64 43.34
CA ASN A 181 28.87 -60.70 43.89
C ASN A 181 28.94 -60.27 45.36
N GLY A 182 27.81 -60.18 46.08
CA GLY A 182 27.76 -59.98 47.54
C GLY A 182 27.80 -58.52 48.01
N TYR A 183 27.85 -57.55 47.10
CA TYR A 183 27.85 -56.10 47.39
C TYR A 183 26.44 -55.56 47.63
N GLN A 184 25.74 -56.17 48.59
CA GLN A 184 24.34 -55.84 48.91
C GLN A 184 24.20 -54.56 49.73
N THR A 185 25.20 -54.21 50.55
CA THR A 185 25.24 -52.95 51.32
C THR A 185 26.29 -51.99 50.78
N LEU A 186 26.03 -50.69 50.89
CA LEU A 186 26.93 -49.62 50.50
C LEU A 186 28.25 -49.68 51.30
N LYS A 187 28.21 -50.07 52.59
CA LYS A 187 29.39 -50.43 53.38
C LYS A 187 30.28 -51.48 52.70
N LYS A 188 29.71 -52.61 52.23
CA LYS A 188 30.50 -53.66 51.54
C LYS A 188 31.08 -53.15 50.22
N LEU A 189 30.36 -52.27 49.53
CA LEU A 189 30.80 -51.66 48.26
C LEU A 189 31.95 -50.67 48.48
N LEU A 190 31.86 -49.83 49.52
CA LEU A 190 32.91 -48.88 49.93
C LEU A 190 34.17 -49.59 50.45
N LEU A 191 34.04 -50.72 51.16
CA LEU A 191 35.17 -51.57 51.59
C LEU A 191 35.77 -52.41 50.45
N SER A 192 35.27 -52.31 49.22
CA SER A 192 35.92 -52.88 48.04
C SER A 192 37.07 -51.99 47.57
N THR A 193 38.04 -52.57 46.88
CA THR A 193 39.02 -51.81 46.09
C THR A 193 38.60 -51.74 44.62
N PRO A 194 39.15 -50.78 43.83
CA PRO A 194 38.93 -50.73 42.38
C PRO A 194 39.36 -52.01 41.65
N MET A 195 40.51 -52.60 42.02
CA MET A 195 40.94 -53.86 41.41
C MET A 195 39.92 -54.99 41.65
N ARG A 196 39.40 -55.15 42.88
CA ARG A 196 38.36 -56.17 43.18
C ARG A 196 37.10 -55.98 42.34
N LEU A 197 36.61 -54.74 42.22
CA LEU A 197 35.42 -54.43 41.42
C LEU A 197 35.66 -54.68 39.92
N SER A 198 36.87 -54.42 39.42
CA SER A 198 37.23 -54.68 38.01
C SER A 198 37.43 -56.16 37.65
N GLN A 199 37.65 -57.04 38.63
CA GLN A 199 37.81 -58.49 38.40
C GLN A 199 36.47 -59.22 38.25
N ILE A 200 35.34 -58.57 38.52
CA ILE A 200 34.00 -59.13 38.36
C ILE A 200 33.66 -59.25 36.87
N LYS A 201 33.72 -60.48 36.33
CA LYS A 201 33.57 -60.78 34.89
C LYS A 201 32.32 -60.19 34.20
N SER A 202 31.25 -59.89 34.91
CA SER A 202 30.03 -59.31 34.34
C SER A 202 29.98 -57.77 34.38
N LEU A 203 30.82 -57.11 35.19
CA LEU A 203 30.92 -55.65 35.23
C LEU A 203 31.88 -55.15 34.14
N GLY A 204 31.32 -54.61 33.06
CA GLY A 204 32.11 -53.94 32.03
C GLY A 204 32.61 -52.55 32.47
N ALA A 205 33.62 -52.01 31.77
CA ALA A 205 34.23 -50.71 32.09
C ALA A 205 33.25 -49.52 32.17
N LYS A 206 32.08 -49.59 31.49
CA LYS A 206 31.00 -48.60 31.65
C LYS A 206 30.28 -48.74 33.00
N SER A 207 29.95 -49.97 33.40
CA SER A 207 29.33 -50.26 34.70
C SER A 207 30.24 -49.92 35.88
N ILE A 208 31.55 -50.18 35.75
CA ILE A 208 32.53 -49.79 36.79
C ILE A 208 32.53 -48.26 36.95
N ARG A 209 32.65 -47.48 35.85
CA ARG A 209 32.58 -46.01 35.92
C ARG A 209 31.24 -45.48 36.43
N GLU A 210 30.14 -46.15 36.10
CA GLU A 210 28.80 -45.83 36.62
C GLU A 210 28.78 -45.96 38.15
N ILE A 211 29.29 -47.08 38.68
CA ILE A 211 29.42 -47.34 40.12
C ILE A 211 30.37 -46.33 40.78
N GLU A 212 31.55 -46.10 40.20
CA GLU A 212 32.54 -45.14 40.73
C GLU A 212 32.02 -43.70 40.76
N ASN A 213 31.31 -43.26 39.73
CA ASN A 213 30.67 -41.95 39.70
C ASN A 213 29.55 -41.85 40.74
N GLY A 214 28.78 -42.93 40.94
CA GLY A 214 27.77 -43.02 42.00
C GLY A 214 28.39 -42.89 43.40
N LEU A 215 29.45 -43.66 43.70
CA LEU A 215 30.19 -43.58 44.97
C LEU A 215 30.82 -42.20 45.19
N ARG A 216 31.38 -41.60 44.13
CA ARG A 216 31.94 -40.25 44.18
C ARG A 216 30.87 -39.20 44.45
N TYR A 217 29.70 -39.31 43.81
CA TYR A 217 28.56 -38.43 44.08
C TYR A 217 28.09 -38.54 45.55
N ILE A 218 28.03 -39.76 46.10
CA ILE A 218 27.73 -39.99 47.53
C ILE A 218 28.78 -39.33 48.43
N SER A 219 30.08 -39.45 48.11
CA SER A 219 31.15 -38.80 48.87
C SER A 219 31.03 -37.26 48.89
N HIS A 220 30.51 -36.66 47.81
CA HIS A 220 30.26 -35.22 47.73
C HIS A 220 28.94 -34.79 48.42
N LYS A 221 28.01 -35.73 48.70
CA LYS A 221 26.70 -35.48 49.35
C LYS A 221 26.71 -35.65 50.88
N GLY A 222 27.89 -35.59 51.51
CA GLY A 222 28.17 -35.98 52.90
C GLY A 222 27.03 -35.80 53.91
N ILE A 223 26.51 -36.93 54.41
CA ILE A 223 25.54 -37.07 55.52
C ILE A 223 24.35 -36.08 55.44
N GLY A 224 23.78 -35.87 54.24
CA GLY A 224 22.63 -34.99 54.02
C GLY A 224 21.23 -35.62 54.17
N GLN A 225 21.11 -36.95 54.22
CA GLN A 225 19.81 -37.64 54.28
C GLN A 225 19.77 -38.77 55.34
N LYS A 226 19.56 -38.40 56.61
CA LYS A 226 18.99 -39.27 57.66
C LYS A 226 18.20 -38.40 58.68
N MET A 227 16.97 -38.00 58.33
CA MET A 227 16.00 -37.40 59.27
C MET A 227 14.56 -37.90 59.04
N ALA A 228 14.37 -39.22 58.95
CA ALA A 228 13.03 -39.83 59.00
C ALA A 228 12.98 -41.29 59.51
N SER A 229 14.10 -41.94 59.88
CA SER A 229 14.05 -43.32 60.39
C SER A 229 15.31 -43.78 61.15
N SER A 230 15.92 -42.90 61.96
CA SER A 230 16.86 -43.34 63.01
C SER A 230 17.02 -42.27 64.08
N PHE A 231 16.31 -42.41 65.20
CA PHE A 231 16.85 -41.94 66.46
C PHE A 231 18.06 -42.83 66.78
N ASN A 232 19.24 -42.43 66.30
CA ASN A 232 20.49 -42.93 66.85
C ASN A 232 20.40 -42.77 68.38
N PRO A 233 20.86 -43.76 69.17
CA PRO A 233 20.79 -43.66 70.62
C PRO A 233 21.38 -42.33 71.06
N VAL A 234 20.62 -41.59 71.88
CA VAL A 234 21.03 -40.31 72.44
C VAL A 234 22.49 -40.46 72.91
N PRO A 235 23.45 -39.63 72.45
CA PRO A 235 24.83 -39.72 72.93
C PRO A 235 24.76 -39.70 74.45
N SER A 236 25.45 -40.60 75.17
CA SER A 236 25.19 -40.92 76.59
C SER A 236 25.14 -39.68 77.50
N VAL A 237 23.98 -39.04 77.52
CA VAL A 237 23.66 -37.74 78.10
C VAL A 237 22.69 -38.03 79.22
N ARG A 238 22.98 -37.52 80.42
CA ARG A 238 22.13 -37.73 81.58
C ARG A 238 20.91 -36.83 81.43
N LEU A 239 19.88 -37.28 80.71
CA LEU A 239 18.66 -36.51 80.44
C LEU A 239 18.01 -35.95 81.72
N LYS A 240 18.14 -36.64 82.87
CA LYS A 240 17.70 -36.13 84.19
C LYS A 240 18.46 -34.89 84.68
N VAL A 241 19.70 -34.68 84.23
CA VAL A 241 20.57 -33.54 84.57
C VAL A 241 20.44 -32.44 83.50
N VAL A 242 20.40 -32.81 82.22
CA VAL A 242 20.42 -31.84 81.12
C VAL A 242 19.04 -31.23 80.83
N ARG A 243 17.95 -32.00 80.97
CA ARG A 243 16.59 -31.51 80.67
C ARG A 243 16.18 -30.29 81.54
N PRO A 244 16.38 -30.28 82.87
CA PRO A 244 16.06 -29.11 83.69
C PRO A 244 16.90 -27.86 83.35
N ILE A 245 18.14 -28.05 82.87
CA ILE A 245 19.03 -26.96 82.46
C ILE A 245 18.54 -26.36 81.13
N ILE A 246 18.10 -27.19 80.18
CA ILE A 246 17.47 -26.72 78.93
C ILE A 246 16.12 -26.03 79.23
N GLU A 247 15.27 -26.61 80.07
CA GLU A 247 13.99 -26.00 80.48
C GLU A 247 14.20 -24.65 81.17
N SER A 248 15.22 -24.54 82.04
CA SER A 248 15.59 -23.28 82.68
C SER A 248 16.08 -22.24 81.66
N MET A 249 16.92 -22.64 80.71
CA MET A 249 17.41 -21.78 79.63
C MET A 249 16.27 -21.24 78.77
N LEU A 250 15.37 -22.10 78.29
CA LEU A 250 14.26 -21.69 77.42
C LEU A 250 13.22 -20.82 78.14
N CYS A 251 13.09 -20.96 79.47
CA CYS A 251 12.26 -20.09 80.29
C CYS A 251 12.98 -18.78 80.71
N GLY A 252 14.21 -18.54 80.25
CA GLY A 252 14.99 -17.33 80.57
C GLY A 252 15.54 -17.27 82.00
N ASN A 253 15.58 -18.40 82.72
CA ASN A 253 16.12 -18.49 84.08
C ASN A 253 17.65 -18.66 84.06
N GLN A 254 18.32 -18.35 85.18
CA GLN A 254 19.74 -18.66 85.33
C GLN A 254 19.98 -20.18 85.38
N TYR A 255 21.04 -20.64 84.72
CA TYR A 255 21.45 -22.04 84.65
C TYR A 255 22.97 -22.18 84.79
N ILE A 256 23.43 -23.36 85.24
CA ILE A 256 24.84 -23.66 85.52
C ILE A 256 25.26 -24.86 84.68
N LEU A 257 26.40 -24.77 83.99
CA LEU A 257 26.88 -25.79 83.03
C LEU A 257 28.03 -26.65 83.60
N ASP A 258 28.47 -26.40 84.82
CA ASP A 258 29.65 -27.04 85.42
C ASP A 258 29.47 -28.55 85.69
N GLU A 259 28.23 -28.98 85.92
CA GLU A 259 27.90 -30.39 86.13
C GLU A 259 27.82 -31.20 84.82
N LEU A 260 27.90 -30.55 83.65
CA LEU A 260 27.82 -31.18 82.34
C LEU A 260 29.20 -31.63 81.86
N THR A 261 29.26 -32.84 81.30
CA THR A 261 30.41 -33.31 80.51
C THR A 261 30.53 -32.51 79.20
N GLU A 262 31.71 -32.51 78.57
CA GLU A 262 31.92 -31.74 77.33
C GLU A 262 31.01 -32.20 76.16
N SER A 263 30.63 -33.49 76.13
CA SER A 263 29.59 -34.00 75.21
C SER A 263 28.20 -33.46 75.54
N GLU A 264 27.83 -33.37 76.82
CA GLU A 264 26.57 -32.77 77.27
C GLU A 264 26.53 -31.25 77.02
N LYS A 265 27.66 -30.52 77.17
CA LYS A 265 27.79 -29.11 76.79
C LYS A 265 27.65 -28.90 75.28
N SER A 266 28.26 -29.77 74.48
CA SER A 266 28.10 -29.75 73.01
C SER A 266 26.65 -30.00 72.60
N PHE A 267 25.97 -30.94 73.26
CA PHE A 267 24.53 -31.20 73.06
C PHE A 267 23.67 -30.00 73.47
N PHE A 268 23.97 -29.37 74.60
CA PHE A 268 23.29 -28.15 75.06
C PHE A 268 23.50 -26.98 74.07
N ALA A 269 24.72 -26.77 73.57
CA ALA A 269 25.01 -25.73 72.58
C ALA A 269 24.26 -25.95 71.25
N LYS A 270 24.13 -27.20 70.79
CA LYS A 270 23.27 -27.54 69.64
C LYS A 270 21.79 -27.25 69.91
N THR A 271 21.33 -27.47 71.15
CA THR A 271 19.96 -27.16 71.55
C THR A 271 19.72 -25.65 71.60
N LEU A 272 20.70 -24.86 72.03
CA LEU A 272 20.64 -23.40 72.03
C LEU A 272 20.57 -22.84 70.60
N ALA A 273 21.42 -23.32 69.69
CA ALA A 273 21.35 -22.96 68.27
C ALA A 273 20.03 -23.38 67.60
N ALA A 274 19.40 -24.48 68.05
CA ALA A 274 18.07 -24.86 67.58
C ALA A 274 16.97 -23.94 68.13
N ALA A 275 17.08 -23.48 69.39
CA ALA A 275 16.13 -22.55 70.01
C ALA A 275 16.16 -21.15 69.36
N ASP A 276 17.34 -20.65 68.98
CA ASP A 276 17.49 -19.40 68.24
C ASP A 276 16.76 -19.41 66.88
N VAL A 277 16.60 -20.60 66.26
CA VAL A 277 15.94 -20.78 64.95
C VAL A 277 14.45 -21.11 65.08
N LEU A 278 14.08 -21.95 66.05
CA LEU A 278 12.71 -22.47 66.23
C LEU A 278 11.84 -21.61 67.15
N GLY A 279 12.45 -20.73 67.95
CA GLY A 279 11.78 -19.99 69.02
C GLY A 279 11.67 -20.81 70.31
N ASN A 280 11.80 -20.13 71.45
CA ASN A 280 11.79 -20.76 72.78
C ASN A 280 10.45 -21.47 73.05
N GLU A 281 9.34 -20.91 72.59
CA GLU A 281 7.99 -21.44 72.78
C GLU A 281 7.83 -22.83 72.13
N LEU A 282 8.31 -22.99 70.90
CA LEU A 282 8.25 -24.27 70.18
C LEU A 282 9.19 -25.30 70.83
N CYS A 283 10.39 -24.88 71.25
CA CYS A 283 11.32 -25.72 72.00
C CYS A 283 10.77 -26.17 73.37
N ILE A 284 9.96 -25.36 74.05
CA ILE A 284 9.29 -25.74 75.30
C ILE A 284 8.20 -26.79 75.04
N GLU A 285 7.36 -26.62 74.01
CA GLU A 285 6.35 -27.63 73.65
C GLU A 285 6.99 -28.96 73.20
N LEU A 286 8.10 -28.89 72.45
CA LEU A 286 8.95 -30.04 72.10
C LEU A 286 9.46 -30.79 73.33
N LEU A 287 9.87 -30.07 74.38
CA LEU A 287 10.39 -30.65 75.62
C LEU A 287 9.30 -31.27 76.49
N ARG A 288 8.07 -30.78 76.47
CA ARG A 288 6.95 -31.32 77.27
C ARG A 288 6.56 -32.73 76.80
N GLY A 289 6.62 -32.98 75.50
CA GLY A 289 6.47 -34.32 74.90
C GLY A 289 5.03 -34.78 74.64
N ASP A 290 4.03 -34.04 75.10
CA ASP A 290 2.61 -34.43 74.98
C ASP A 290 2.04 -34.38 73.55
N ARG A 291 2.78 -33.82 72.57
CA ARG A 291 2.31 -33.61 71.18
C ARG A 291 3.37 -33.88 70.09
N TRP A 292 4.15 -34.95 70.25
CA TRP A 292 5.17 -35.38 69.26
C TRP A 292 4.63 -35.50 67.81
N GLU A 293 3.40 -35.94 67.62
CA GLU A 293 2.74 -36.10 66.31
C GLU A 293 2.66 -34.79 65.50
N TYR A 294 2.49 -33.65 66.17
CA TYR A 294 2.47 -32.33 65.52
C TYR A 294 3.87 -31.90 65.08
N VAL A 295 4.89 -32.25 65.88
CA VAL A 295 6.30 -31.98 65.59
C VAL A 295 6.75 -32.76 64.37
N GLU A 296 6.43 -34.06 64.32
CA GLU A 296 6.72 -34.93 63.19
C GLU A 296 6.05 -34.42 61.91
N SER A 297 4.80 -33.96 62.01
CA SER A 297 4.06 -33.34 60.91
C SER A 297 4.71 -32.05 60.39
N ILE A 298 5.22 -31.19 61.29
CA ILE A 298 5.92 -29.94 60.94
C ILE A 298 7.29 -30.24 60.30
N ILE A 299 8.07 -31.16 60.87
CA ILE A 299 9.37 -31.59 60.31
C ILE A 299 9.16 -32.16 58.91
N LYS A 300 8.16 -33.02 58.73
CA LYS A 300 7.80 -33.58 57.42
C LYS A 300 7.41 -32.49 56.42
N MET A 301 6.58 -31.53 56.82
CA MET A 301 6.19 -30.39 55.98
C MET A 301 7.41 -29.58 55.50
N PHE A 302 8.36 -29.27 56.39
CA PHE A 302 9.59 -28.57 56.01
C PHE A 302 10.53 -29.42 55.16
N ALA A 303 10.61 -30.74 55.41
CA ALA A 303 11.40 -31.67 54.60
C ALA A 303 10.83 -31.79 53.17
N ASP A 304 9.51 -31.94 53.03
CA ASP A 304 8.81 -32.02 51.74
C ASP A 304 8.96 -30.70 50.96
N PHE A 305 8.84 -29.55 51.63
CA PHE A 305 9.07 -28.22 51.05
C PHE A 305 10.52 -28.03 50.57
N ASN A 306 11.50 -28.34 51.43
CA ASN A 306 12.92 -28.23 51.08
C ASN A 306 13.31 -29.19 49.95
N HIS A 307 12.74 -30.41 49.93
CA HIS A 307 12.91 -31.37 48.85
C HIS A 307 12.33 -30.83 47.53
N LYS A 308 11.11 -30.26 47.53
CA LYS A 308 10.50 -29.66 46.34
C LYS A 308 11.36 -28.52 45.78
N ILE A 309 11.82 -27.59 46.63
CA ILE A 309 12.68 -26.47 46.21
C ILE A 309 14.02 -26.99 45.65
N THR A 310 14.70 -27.88 46.37
CA THR A 310 15.99 -28.43 45.92
C THR A 310 15.85 -29.19 44.60
N PHE A 311 14.77 -29.95 44.43
CA PHE A 311 14.48 -30.68 43.20
C PHE A 311 14.19 -29.75 42.02
N ASN A 312 13.36 -28.72 42.21
CA ASN A 312 13.10 -27.70 41.20
C ASN A 312 14.40 -26.96 40.80
N GLN A 313 15.22 -26.54 41.77
CA GLN A 313 16.50 -25.88 41.51
C GLN A 313 17.43 -26.77 40.66
N ASN A 314 17.54 -28.06 40.96
CA ASN A 314 18.34 -28.99 40.16
C ASN A 314 17.88 -29.06 38.69
N ILE A 315 16.57 -28.96 38.42
CA ILE A 315 16.04 -28.96 37.03
C ILE A 315 16.41 -27.66 36.31
N VAL A 316 16.33 -26.52 37.00
CA VAL A 316 16.74 -25.21 36.48
C VAL A 316 18.25 -25.17 36.20
N ASP A 317 19.06 -25.69 37.12
CA ASP A 317 20.52 -25.76 36.95
C ASP A 317 20.89 -26.71 35.80
N LEU A 318 20.20 -27.85 35.65
CA LEU A 318 20.34 -28.73 34.48
C LEU A 318 19.94 -28.03 33.17
N ALA A 319 18.91 -27.18 33.17
CA ALA A 319 18.55 -26.37 32.00
C ALA A 319 19.64 -25.36 31.64
N LYS A 320 20.20 -24.65 32.64
CA LYS A 320 21.33 -23.72 32.47
C LYS A 320 22.59 -24.44 31.96
N CYS A 321 22.87 -25.66 32.46
CA CYS A 321 23.95 -26.51 31.96
C CYS A 321 23.71 -27.07 30.55
N ALA A 322 22.46 -27.41 30.19
CA ALA A 322 22.12 -27.88 28.85
C ALA A 322 22.34 -26.77 27.80
N MET A 323 21.87 -25.55 28.09
CA MET A 323 22.07 -24.39 27.24
C MET A 323 23.55 -24.15 26.91
N ALA A 324 24.46 -24.31 27.87
CA ALA A 324 25.90 -24.14 27.64
C ALA A 324 26.50 -25.11 26.57
N ASN A 325 25.77 -26.15 26.15
CA ASN A 325 26.15 -27.06 25.07
C ASN A 325 25.40 -26.80 23.75
N TRP A 326 24.52 -25.80 23.71
CA TRP A 326 23.75 -25.41 22.52
C TRP A 326 24.55 -24.48 21.60
N ASP A 327 24.13 -24.38 20.35
CA ASP A 327 24.69 -23.41 19.40
C ASP A 327 24.41 -21.98 19.89
N CYS A 328 25.45 -21.20 20.16
CA CYS A 328 25.28 -19.83 20.64
C CYS A 328 24.64 -18.90 19.59
N ALA A 329 24.66 -19.28 18.31
CA ALA A 329 24.03 -18.52 17.24
C ALA A 329 22.50 -18.43 17.39
N ILE A 330 21.85 -19.41 18.03
CA ILE A 330 20.38 -19.44 18.15
C ILE A 330 19.83 -18.70 19.38
N TYR A 331 20.68 -18.14 20.24
CA TYR A 331 20.23 -17.58 21.53
C TYR A 331 19.24 -16.42 21.37
N SER A 332 19.42 -15.60 20.34
CA SER A 332 18.53 -14.49 19.97
C SER A 332 17.33 -14.91 19.12
N ASN A 333 17.21 -16.18 18.73
CA ASN A 333 16.06 -16.68 17.99
C ASN A 333 14.88 -17.00 18.92
N GLU A 334 13.67 -17.02 18.37
CA GLU A 334 12.49 -17.51 19.10
C GLU A 334 12.62 -19.00 19.44
N LEU A 335 12.23 -19.36 20.67
CA LEU A 335 12.26 -20.73 21.18
C LEU A 335 11.12 -21.60 20.60
N LEU A 336 9.96 -21.00 20.34
CA LEU A 336 8.74 -21.70 19.93
C LEU A 336 8.89 -22.51 18.62
N PRO A 337 9.52 -22.01 17.54
CA PRO A 337 9.82 -22.80 16.34
C PRO A 337 10.58 -24.10 16.64
N PHE A 338 11.62 -24.07 17.48
CA PHE A 338 12.38 -25.26 17.87
C PHE A 338 11.53 -26.25 18.67
N MET A 339 10.70 -25.76 19.59
CA MET A 339 9.76 -26.60 20.34
C MET A 339 8.70 -27.26 19.45
N ARG A 340 8.13 -26.51 18.48
CA ARG A 340 7.19 -27.06 17.48
C ARG A 340 7.87 -28.15 16.63
N LEU A 341 9.10 -27.92 16.17
CA LEU A 341 9.87 -28.90 15.40
C LEU A 341 10.19 -30.17 16.22
N TYR A 342 10.53 -30.01 17.51
CA TYR A 342 10.70 -31.12 18.44
C TYR A 342 9.42 -31.96 18.61
N CYS A 343 8.24 -31.33 18.70
CA CYS A 343 6.97 -32.04 18.77
C CYS A 343 6.74 -32.92 17.53
N VAL A 344 7.09 -32.43 16.33
CA VAL A 344 7.01 -33.21 15.09
C VAL A 344 8.03 -34.36 15.10
N PHE A 345 9.27 -34.10 15.51
CA PHE A 345 10.32 -35.11 15.62
C PHE A 345 9.93 -36.27 16.56
N GLN A 346 9.32 -35.95 17.70
CA GLN A 346 8.87 -36.94 18.68
C GLN A 346 7.71 -37.82 18.18
N ASN A 347 7.00 -37.38 17.12
CA ASN A 347 5.84 -38.07 16.52
C ASN A 347 4.78 -38.52 17.54
N ARG A 348 4.65 -37.76 18.64
CA ARG A 348 3.71 -37.96 19.75
C ARG A 348 3.35 -36.60 20.34
N LEU A 349 2.18 -36.52 20.98
CA LEU A 349 1.79 -35.32 21.72
C LEU A 349 2.73 -35.11 22.92
N VAL A 350 3.31 -33.91 23.05
CA VAL A 350 4.05 -33.51 24.25
C VAL A 350 3.13 -33.47 25.48
N SER A 351 3.75 -33.66 26.66
CA SER A 351 3.04 -33.68 27.94
C SER A 351 2.30 -32.37 28.22
N GLN A 352 1.22 -32.43 29.00
CA GLN A 352 0.43 -31.23 29.33
C GLN A 352 1.25 -30.23 30.18
N GLU A 353 2.23 -30.74 30.91
CA GLU A 353 3.17 -29.97 31.72
C GLU A 353 4.21 -29.20 30.87
N PHE A 354 4.53 -29.70 29.67
CA PHE A 354 5.50 -29.07 28.75
C PHE A 354 4.85 -27.98 27.87
N LYS A 355 3.58 -28.14 27.48
CA LYS A 355 2.87 -27.17 26.61
C LYS A 355 2.92 -25.71 27.08
N PRO A 356 2.84 -25.36 28.39
CA PRO A 356 2.93 -23.97 28.84
C PRO A 356 4.29 -23.29 28.55
N LEU A 357 5.33 -24.05 28.19
CA LEU A 357 6.61 -23.52 27.71
C LEU A 357 6.55 -23.07 26.23
N MET A 358 5.54 -23.48 25.46
CA MET A 358 5.38 -23.12 24.05
C MET A 358 4.75 -21.73 23.91
N LYS A 359 5.47 -20.69 24.36
CA LYS A 359 5.03 -19.28 24.32
C LYS A 359 5.66 -18.55 23.12
N GLN A 360 4.87 -17.71 22.45
CA GLN A 360 5.35 -16.77 21.43
C GLN A 360 6.20 -15.66 22.08
N GLY A 361 7.16 -15.10 21.33
CA GLY A 361 7.96 -13.95 21.77
C GLY A 361 8.97 -14.24 22.89
N VAL A 362 9.24 -15.51 23.20
CA VAL A 362 10.32 -15.92 24.12
C VAL A 362 11.52 -16.41 23.31
N THR A 363 12.68 -15.81 23.53
CA THR A 363 13.95 -16.19 22.89
C THR A 363 14.62 -17.38 23.59
N VAL A 364 15.49 -18.09 22.88
CA VAL A 364 16.20 -19.27 23.40
C VAL A 364 17.07 -18.94 24.63
N GLU A 365 17.65 -17.74 24.71
CA GLU A 365 18.43 -17.27 25.87
C GLU A 365 17.62 -17.27 27.18
N HIS A 366 16.29 -17.13 27.12
CA HIS A 366 15.39 -17.11 28.29
C HIS A 366 14.80 -18.51 28.61
N TYR A 367 15.29 -19.57 27.97
CA TYR A 367 14.78 -20.94 28.18
C TYR A 367 14.85 -21.38 29.64
N ALA A 368 15.98 -21.14 30.33
CA ALA A 368 16.14 -21.51 31.73
C ALA A 368 15.14 -20.77 32.64
N ASP A 369 14.95 -19.47 32.42
CA ASP A 369 14.01 -18.65 33.20
C ASP A 369 12.56 -19.11 32.94
N LEU A 370 12.24 -19.50 31.71
CA LEU A 370 10.93 -20.04 31.35
C LEU A 370 10.65 -21.38 32.05
N VAL A 371 11.66 -22.25 32.19
CA VAL A 371 11.58 -23.50 32.96
C VAL A 371 11.41 -23.20 34.45
N GLU A 372 12.17 -22.25 35.01
CA GLU A 372 12.09 -21.81 36.40
C GLU A 372 10.67 -21.31 36.75
N ASN A 373 10.14 -20.36 35.96
CA ASN A 373 8.76 -19.86 36.10
C ASN A 373 7.70 -20.97 35.99
N GLN A 374 7.89 -21.95 35.10
CA GLN A 374 6.96 -23.08 34.94
C GLN A 374 6.98 -24.02 36.16
N LEU A 375 8.14 -24.21 36.79
CA LEU A 375 8.30 -25.06 37.98
C LEU A 375 7.71 -24.43 39.25
N GLU A 376 7.64 -23.10 39.34
CA GLU A 376 6.96 -22.38 40.43
C GLU A 376 5.45 -22.60 40.40
N ILE A 377 4.83 -22.49 39.22
CA ILE A 377 3.37 -22.58 39.04
C ILE A 377 2.84 -24.02 38.88
N LEU A 378 3.72 -25.02 38.76
CA LEU A 378 3.30 -26.40 38.54
C LEU A 378 2.86 -27.09 39.85
N GLU A 379 1.56 -27.37 39.94
CA GLU A 379 0.94 -28.14 41.03
C GLU A 379 1.01 -29.68 40.79
N GLY A 380 1.47 -30.12 39.62
CA GLY A 380 1.42 -31.50 39.13
C GLY A 380 2.72 -32.31 39.20
N ASN A 381 2.83 -33.32 38.32
CA ASN A 381 3.92 -34.30 38.34
C ASN A 381 5.22 -33.77 37.70
N VAL A 382 6.01 -33.06 38.49
CA VAL A 382 7.30 -32.44 38.09
C VAL A 382 8.24 -33.41 37.36
N ASN A 383 8.21 -34.71 37.69
CA ASN A 383 9.06 -35.72 37.04
C ASN A 383 8.73 -35.91 35.54
N VAL A 384 7.45 -35.76 35.14
CA VAL A 384 7.04 -35.86 33.73
C VAL A 384 7.61 -34.67 32.94
N LEU A 385 7.56 -33.48 33.54
CA LEU A 385 8.17 -32.28 32.95
C LEU A 385 9.69 -32.44 32.85
N ALA A 386 10.37 -32.85 33.92
CA ALA A 386 11.82 -33.03 33.95
C ALA A 386 12.32 -34.01 32.87
N ASN A 387 11.62 -35.13 32.67
CA ASN A 387 11.96 -36.10 31.62
C ASN A 387 11.80 -35.52 30.21
N GLU A 388 10.72 -34.79 29.94
CA GLU A 388 10.48 -34.20 28.62
C GLU A 388 11.41 -33.00 28.33
N LEU A 389 11.73 -32.19 29.36
CA LEU A 389 12.78 -31.17 29.29
C LEU A 389 14.14 -31.78 28.95
N THR A 390 14.52 -32.88 29.60
CA THR A 390 15.80 -33.58 29.33
C THR A 390 15.87 -34.10 27.90
N ALA A 391 14.75 -34.65 27.38
CA ALA A 391 14.65 -35.12 26.01
C ALA A 391 14.74 -33.97 24.98
N PHE A 392 14.04 -32.85 25.23
CA PHE A 392 14.15 -31.63 24.41
C PHE A 392 15.56 -31.05 24.44
N GLN A 393 16.18 -30.91 25.62
CA GLN A 393 17.53 -30.39 25.81
C GLN A 393 18.59 -31.20 25.06
N THR A 394 18.46 -32.53 25.09
CA THR A 394 19.34 -33.46 24.37
C THR A 394 19.14 -33.32 22.86
N TRP A 395 17.88 -33.28 22.40
CA TRP A 395 17.55 -33.06 20.99
C TRP A 395 18.06 -31.72 20.47
N MET A 396 17.96 -30.64 21.26
CA MET A 396 18.45 -29.32 20.87
C MET A 396 19.99 -29.31 20.80
N GLY A 397 20.69 -29.92 21.76
CA GLY A 397 22.15 -30.04 21.74
C GLY A 397 22.70 -30.84 20.54
N GLU A 398 21.93 -31.81 20.02
CA GLU A 398 22.26 -32.55 18.80
C GLU A 398 21.83 -31.82 17.50
N ALA A 399 21.06 -30.73 17.59
CA ALA A 399 20.48 -29.97 16.47
C ALA A 399 21.44 -28.94 15.82
N GLU A 400 22.75 -29.11 15.95
CA GLU A 400 23.76 -28.20 15.42
C GLU A 400 23.80 -28.23 13.87
N LEU A 401 23.30 -27.16 13.25
CA LEU A 401 22.92 -27.14 11.83
C LEU A 401 24.10 -27.34 10.87
N THR A 402 25.30 -26.85 11.19
CA THR A 402 26.49 -27.02 10.33
C THR A 402 27.03 -28.45 10.40
N GLY A 403 27.06 -29.07 11.57
CA GLY A 403 27.41 -30.48 11.78
C GLY A 403 26.42 -31.43 11.13
N LEU A 404 25.13 -31.11 11.18
CA LEU A 404 24.08 -31.81 10.43
C LEU A 404 24.32 -31.72 8.90
N CYS A 405 24.59 -30.52 8.38
CA CYS A 405 24.91 -30.32 6.97
C CYS A 405 26.19 -31.06 6.53
N LYS A 406 27.24 -31.05 7.36
CA LYS A 406 28.46 -31.87 7.12
C LYS A 406 28.13 -33.35 7.03
N ARG A 407 27.38 -33.90 8.01
CA ARG A 407 26.96 -35.32 8.00
C ARG A 407 26.18 -35.68 6.73
N ALA A 408 25.29 -34.80 6.27
CA ALA A 408 24.50 -35.00 5.05
C ALA A 408 25.35 -34.93 3.78
N PHE A 409 26.15 -33.86 3.62
CA PHE A 409 26.68 -33.44 2.32
C PHE A 409 28.18 -33.65 2.12
N ASP A 410 28.98 -33.92 3.17
CA ASP A 410 30.44 -34.09 3.02
C ASP A 410 30.89 -35.48 2.56
N GLN A 411 32.10 -35.53 2.02
CA GLN A 411 32.70 -36.74 1.46
C GLN A 411 33.30 -37.64 2.56
N ASN A 412 32.45 -38.33 3.31
CA ASN A 412 32.86 -39.22 4.41
C ASN A 412 33.59 -40.51 3.98
N ASP A 413 33.65 -40.83 2.67
CA ASP A 413 34.27 -42.06 2.15
C ASP A 413 34.98 -41.79 0.80
N CYS A 414 36.27 -42.12 0.73
CA CYS A 414 37.15 -41.82 -0.41
C CYS A 414 36.77 -42.55 -1.72
N LYS A 415 35.85 -43.52 -1.65
CA LYS A 415 35.30 -44.22 -2.83
C LYS A 415 34.29 -43.38 -3.63
N ASN A 416 33.77 -42.29 -3.07
CA ASN A 416 32.68 -41.50 -3.67
C ASN A 416 33.05 -40.05 -4.05
N THR A 417 34.32 -39.65 -3.97
CA THR A 417 34.79 -38.27 -4.28
C THR A 417 34.18 -37.70 -5.57
N ARG A 418 34.37 -38.39 -6.71
CA ARG A 418 33.87 -37.95 -8.02
C ARG A 418 32.34 -37.93 -8.17
N VAL A 419 31.58 -38.46 -7.21
CA VAL A 419 30.11 -38.34 -7.15
C VAL A 419 29.72 -36.98 -6.56
N PHE A 420 30.37 -36.59 -5.46
CA PHE A 420 30.13 -35.32 -4.77
C PHE A 420 30.75 -34.12 -5.50
N ASP A 421 31.86 -34.32 -6.23
CA ASP A 421 32.42 -33.29 -7.10
C ASP A 421 31.42 -32.91 -8.21
N VAL A 422 30.83 -33.91 -8.88
CA VAL A 422 29.77 -33.72 -9.88
C VAL A 422 28.56 -33.03 -9.26
N LEU A 423 28.10 -33.47 -8.09
CA LEU A 423 26.98 -32.82 -7.41
C LEU A 423 27.27 -31.33 -7.11
N SER A 424 28.47 -31.01 -6.62
CA SER A 424 28.84 -29.65 -6.25
C SER A 424 28.84 -28.74 -7.49
N GLU A 425 29.43 -29.19 -8.60
CA GLU A 425 29.41 -28.45 -9.87
C GLU A 425 28.00 -28.27 -10.45
N ARG A 426 27.13 -29.29 -10.31
CA ARG A 426 25.72 -29.21 -10.69
C ARG A 426 24.93 -28.23 -9.83
N ALA A 427 25.17 -28.22 -8.52
CA ALA A 427 24.59 -27.28 -7.56
C ALA A 427 25.06 -25.84 -7.79
N SER A 428 26.30 -25.65 -8.28
CA SER A 428 26.83 -24.38 -8.76
C SER A 428 26.29 -23.94 -10.14
N GLY A 429 25.41 -24.72 -10.75
CA GLY A 429 24.70 -24.37 -11.99
C GLY A 429 25.31 -24.90 -13.29
N ARG A 430 26.48 -25.57 -13.27
CA ARG A 430 27.08 -26.13 -14.49
C ARG A 430 26.21 -27.22 -15.09
N THR A 431 26.14 -27.27 -16.41
CA THR A 431 25.39 -28.28 -17.18
C THR A 431 26.08 -29.64 -17.17
N LEU A 432 25.33 -30.69 -17.51
CA LEU A 432 25.88 -32.04 -17.69
C LEU A 432 26.96 -32.10 -18.79
N GLU A 433 26.92 -31.19 -19.77
CA GLU A 433 27.84 -31.15 -20.90
C GLU A 433 29.17 -30.47 -20.53
N GLU A 434 29.12 -29.33 -19.83
CA GLU A 434 30.33 -28.64 -19.33
C GLU A 434 31.13 -29.53 -18.38
N ILE A 435 30.46 -30.21 -17.44
CA ILE A 435 31.10 -31.16 -16.51
C ILE A 435 31.65 -32.38 -17.28
N ALA A 436 30.96 -32.86 -18.31
CA ALA A 436 31.44 -33.96 -19.14
C ALA A 436 32.75 -33.59 -19.85
N GLN A 437 32.81 -32.42 -20.47
CA GLN A 437 34.01 -31.91 -21.15
C GLN A 437 35.16 -31.65 -20.16
N GLN A 438 34.89 -31.01 -19.03
CA GLN A 438 35.89 -30.68 -18.01
C GLN A 438 36.48 -31.94 -17.33
N CYS A 439 35.67 -32.96 -17.06
CA CYS A 439 36.10 -34.17 -16.35
C CYS A 439 36.51 -35.33 -17.26
N GLY A 440 36.46 -35.17 -18.59
CA GLY A 440 36.73 -36.25 -19.56
C GLY A 440 35.72 -37.41 -19.48
N LEU A 441 34.44 -37.09 -19.24
CA LEU A 441 33.35 -38.04 -19.09
C LEU A 441 32.34 -37.91 -20.24
N THR A 442 31.43 -38.89 -20.38
CA THR A 442 30.25 -38.70 -21.22
C THR A 442 29.15 -37.98 -20.42
N ARG A 443 28.31 -37.18 -21.09
CA ARG A 443 27.12 -36.54 -20.50
C ARG A 443 26.24 -37.51 -19.72
N GLU A 444 26.04 -38.72 -20.25
CA GLU A 444 25.30 -39.80 -19.60
C GLU A 444 26.01 -40.31 -18.33
N ARG A 445 27.35 -40.37 -18.31
CA ARG A 445 28.09 -40.73 -17.10
C ARG A 445 27.97 -39.67 -16.00
N VAL A 446 27.95 -38.39 -16.35
CA VAL A 446 27.68 -37.30 -15.38
C VAL A 446 26.28 -37.46 -14.77
N ARG A 447 25.26 -37.73 -15.60
CA ARG A 447 23.87 -37.99 -15.13
C ARG A 447 23.78 -39.18 -14.17
N GLN A 448 24.53 -40.26 -14.43
CA GLN A 448 24.60 -41.42 -13.53
C GLN A 448 25.27 -41.09 -12.19
N LEU A 449 26.33 -40.28 -12.20
CA LEU A 449 26.99 -39.83 -10.97
C LEU A 449 26.09 -38.90 -10.16
N GLU A 450 25.39 -37.97 -10.81
CA GLU A 450 24.36 -37.13 -10.19
C GLU A 450 23.24 -37.95 -9.53
N LYS A 451 22.67 -38.95 -10.23
CA LYS A 451 21.66 -39.84 -9.63
C LYS A 451 22.19 -40.55 -8.38
N LYS A 452 23.42 -41.09 -8.45
CA LYS A 452 24.07 -41.74 -7.31
C LYS A 452 24.29 -40.77 -6.14
N ALA A 453 24.54 -39.49 -6.41
CA ALA A 453 24.69 -38.47 -5.36
C ALA A 453 23.38 -38.26 -4.60
N PHE A 454 22.24 -38.17 -5.30
CA PHE A 454 20.92 -38.07 -4.68
C PHE A 454 20.57 -39.31 -3.84
N GLU A 455 20.87 -40.51 -4.35
CA GLU A 455 20.67 -41.77 -3.60
C GLU A 455 21.46 -41.79 -2.27
N ILE A 456 22.72 -41.34 -2.29
CA ILE A 456 23.56 -41.25 -1.08
C ILE A 456 23.03 -40.17 -0.11
N ILE A 457 22.66 -39.00 -0.61
CA ILE A 457 22.15 -37.91 0.22
C ILE A 457 20.83 -38.29 0.88
N ASN A 458 19.91 -38.92 0.15
CA ASN A 458 18.63 -39.33 0.71
C ASN A 458 18.80 -40.35 1.85
N SER A 459 19.72 -41.33 1.70
CA SER A 459 20.10 -42.25 2.78
C SER A 459 20.56 -41.48 4.03
N ARG A 460 21.54 -40.59 3.86
CA ARG A 460 22.13 -39.84 4.98
C ARG A 460 21.13 -38.91 5.66
N LEU A 461 20.25 -38.25 4.92
CA LEU A 461 19.19 -37.41 5.48
C LEU A 461 18.20 -38.25 6.31
N SER A 462 17.86 -39.46 5.85
CA SER A 462 17.04 -40.40 6.64
C SER A 462 17.74 -40.88 7.92
N GLU A 463 19.06 -41.08 7.88
CA GLU A 463 19.88 -41.49 9.05
C GLU A 463 20.04 -40.36 10.10
N ILE A 464 20.03 -39.10 9.66
CA ILE A 464 20.29 -37.94 10.51
C ILE A 464 19.15 -37.67 11.53
N ARG A 465 17.93 -38.13 11.26
CA ARG A 465 16.71 -37.93 12.08
C ARG A 465 16.22 -36.48 12.26
N TYR A 466 16.96 -35.46 11.80
CA TYR A 466 16.52 -34.06 11.77
C TYR A 466 15.99 -33.67 10.38
N ASN A 467 14.90 -32.89 10.36
CA ASN A 467 14.46 -32.22 9.13
C ASN A 467 15.23 -30.90 8.96
N LEU A 468 16.15 -30.86 7.99
CA LEU A 468 17.00 -29.68 7.77
C LEU A 468 16.19 -28.43 7.34
N LEU A 469 15.09 -28.60 6.61
CA LEU A 469 14.27 -27.47 6.14
C LEU A 469 13.48 -26.84 7.30
N GLY A 470 12.86 -27.67 8.13
CA GLY A 470 12.22 -27.21 9.37
C GLY A 470 13.21 -26.59 10.36
N LEU A 471 14.45 -27.09 10.42
CA LEU A 471 15.48 -26.54 11.28
C LEU A 471 16.02 -25.19 10.76
N ILE A 472 16.18 -25.02 9.44
CA ILE A 472 16.51 -23.71 8.84
C ILE A 472 15.40 -22.69 9.11
N SER A 473 14.13 -23.09 8.98
CA SER A 473 12.99 -22.26 9.38
C SER A 473 13.09 -21.85 10.86
N ALA A 474 13.40 -22.77 11.78
CA ALA A 474 13.58 -22.43 13.19
C ALA A 474 14.77 -21.47 13.47
N TYR A 475 15.92 -21.69 12.80
CA TYR A 475 17.06 -20.75 12.81
C TYR A 475 16.71 -19.36 12.20
N ARG A 476 15.60 -19.26 11.46
CA ARG A 476 15.03 -18.02 10.91
C ARG A 476 13.69 -17.67 11.60
N ASN A 477 13.59 -17.89 12.91
CA ASN A 477 12.43 -17.53 13.76
C ASN A 477 11.08 -18.14 13.35
N GLY A 478 11.09 -19.24 12.59
CA GLY A 478 9.88 -19.93 12.15
C GLY A 478 9.29 -19.39 10.84
N GLU A 479 10.08 -18.70 10.02
CA GLU A 479 9.71 -18.35 8.64
C GLU A 479 9.10 -19.57 7.91
N HIS A 480 7.96 -19.34 7.29
CA HIS A 480 7.15 -20.30 6.55
C HIS A 480 7.54 -20.36 5.06
N VAL A 481 8.23 -19.36 4.54
CA VAL A 481 8.75 -19.33 3.17
C VAL A 481 10.26 -19.21 3.23
N LEU A 482 10.97 -20.16 2.61
CA LEU A 482 12.43 -20.16 2.51
C LEU A 482 12.87 -20.03 1.05
N LEU A 483 13.52 -18.93 0.72
CA LEU A 483 14.14 -18.66 -0.58
C LEU A 483 15.57 -19.21 -0.62
N LYS A 484 16.11 -19.32 -1.84
CA LYS A 484 17.46 -19.85 -2.07
C LYS A 484 18.54 -19.09 -1.30
N ASP A 485 18.48 -17.77 -1.35
CA ASP A 485 19.54 -16.91 -0.80
C ASP A 485 19.47 -16.90 0.74
N GLU A 486 18.27 -16.92 1.31
CA GLU A 486 18.03 -17.07 2.76
C GLU A 486 18.60 -18.40 3.31
N ILE A 487 18.42 -19.51 2.57
CA ILE A 487 19.05 -20.80 2.89
C ILE A 487 20.59 -20.71 2.78
N ILE A 488 21.11 -20.00 1.78
CA ILE A 488 22.56 -19.79 1.61
C ILE A 488 23.15 -18.92 2.72
N GLU A 489 22.42 -17.92 3.22
CA GLU A 489 22.80 -17.12 4.39
C GLU A 489 22.87 -17.97 5.66
N THR A 490 21.89 -18.85 5.88
CA THR A 490 21.80 -19.66 7.10
C THR A 490 22.81 -20.82 7.16
N ILE A 491 23.04 -21.56 6.07
CA ILE A 491 23.96 -22.74 6.06
C ILE A 491 25.20 -22.57 5.18
N GLY A 492 25.43 -21.38 4.66
CA GLY A 492 26.58 -21.04 3.81
C GLY A 492 26.46 -21.53 2.37
N VAL A 493 27.12 -20.80 1.46
CA VAL A 493 27.07 -21.00 -0.01
C VAL A 493 27.25 -22.45 -0.45
N LYS A 494 28.14 -23.21 0.19
CA LYS A 494 28.41 -24.63 -0.15
C LYS A 494 27.18 -25.51 0.10
N TYR A 495 26.69 -25.55 1.34
CA TYR A 495 25.59 -26.45 1.71
C TYR A 495 24.25 -25.91 1.22
N GLY A 496 24.04 -24.59 1.21
CA GLY A 496 22.82 -23.96 0.71
C GLY A 496 22.57 -24.26 -0.77
N ASN A 497 23.59 -24.16 -1.63
CA ASN A 497 23.45 -24.56 -3.03
C ASN A 497 23.14 -26.06 -3.18
N ILE A 498 23.79 -26.95 -2.41
CA ILE A 498 23.55 -28.39 -2.49
C ILE A 498 22.13 -28.75 -2.01
N LEU A 499 21.70 -28.20 -0.87
CA LEU A 499 20.36 -28.42 -0.30
C LEU A 499 19.28 -27.92 -1.26
N TRP A 500 19.42 -26.69 -1.78
CA TRP A 500 18.52 -26.14 -2.79
C TRP A 500 18.49 -27.00 -4.06
N TYR A 501 19.66 -27.45 -4.52
CA TYR A 501 19.77 -28.31 -5.69
C TYR A 501 19.06 -29.66 -5.49
N CYS A 502 19.06 -30.20 -4.27
CA CYS A 502 18.31 -31.41 -3.94
C CYS A 502 16.80 -31.11 -3.82
N ALA A 503 16.40 -30.04 -3.13
CA ALA A 503 15.00 -29.65 -2.96
C ALA A 503 14.27 -29.36 -4.28
N THR A 504 14.96 -28.80 -5.27
CA THR A 504 14.39 -28.47 -6.59
C THR A 504 14.39 -29.63 -7.60
N ARG A 505 14.74 -30.85 -7.17
CA ARG A 505 14.84 -32.04 -8.04
C ARG A 505 13.78 -33.07 -7.69
N THR A 506 13.17 -33.67 -8.71
CA THR A 506 12.09 -34.65 -8.51
C THR A 506 12.61 -36.07 -8.48
N ALA A 507 12.11 -36.88 -7.54
CA ALA A 507 12.48 -38.29 -7.41
C ALA A 507 11.84 -39.17 -8.50
N ASP A 508 10.54 -38.99 -8.76
CA ASP A 508 9.74 -39.91 -9.59
C ASP A 508 9.09 -39.24 -10.80
N LYS A 509 9.80 -39.22 -11.94
CA LYS A 509 9.30 -38.73 -13.25
C LYS A 509 8.60 -37.34 -13.23
N GLY A 510 8.90 -36.50 -12.23
CA GLY A 510 8.29 -35.18 -12.05
C GLY A 510 7.14 -35.09 -11.05
N LYS A 511 6.83 -36.12 -10.24
CA LYS A 511 5.67 -36.12 -9.33
C LYS A 511 5.89 -35.54 -7.93
N THR A 512 7.08 -35.73 -7.35
CA THR A 512 7.44 -35.32 -5.98
C THR A 512 8.88 -34.84 -5.97
N TYR A 513 9.19 -33.83 -5.16
CA TYR A 513 10.56 -33.37 -4.96
C TYR A 513 11.29 -34.24 -3.94
N LEU A 514 12.61 -34.35 -4.11
CA LEU A 514 13.47 -35.27 -3.38
C LEU A 514 13.48 -35.00 -1.87
N LEU A 515 13.24 -33.76 -1.46
CA LEU A 515 13.23 -33.31 -0.06
C LEU A 515 11.84 -32.87 0.43
N ASP A 516 10.76 -33.25 -0.26
CA ASP A 516 9.41 -33.04 0.26
C ASP A 516 9.19 -33.89 1.52
N THR A 517 8.62 -33.28 2.55
CA THR A 517 8.41 -33.88 3.88
C THR A 517 7.05 -33.47 4.44
N ASN A 518 6.65 -34.08 5.56
CA ASN A 518 5.40 -33.77 6.27
C ASN A 518 5.35 -32.37 6.93
N ILE A 519 6.40 -31.55 6.81
CA ILE A 519 6.47 -30.16 7.30
C ILE A 519 7.08 -29.17 6.31
N ALA A 520 7.64 -29.61 5.17
CA ALA A 520 8.22 -28.71 4.19
C ALA A 520 8.15 -29.32 2.79
N HIS A 521 7.77 -28.52 1.79
CA HIS A 521 7.77 -28.92 0.38
C HIS A 521 8.35 -27.82 -0.52
N TYR A 522 8.83 -28.15 -1.72
CA TYR A 522 9.25 -27.14 -2.69
C TYR A 522 8.11 -26.81 -3.67
N ASP A 523 7.74 -25.53 -3.75
CA ASP A 523 6.77 -25.01 -4.72
C ASP A 523 7.52 -24.43 -5.93
N SER A 524 7.34 -25.05 -7.09
CA SER A 524 7.98 -24.61 -8.35
C SER A 524 7.27 -23.46 -9.06
N ASN A 525 6.04 -23.12 -8.67
CA ASN A 525 5.43 -21.86 -9.11
C ASN A 525 6.22 -20.72 -8.48
N TYR A 526 6.33 -20.69 -7.15
CA TYR A 526 6.97 -19.59 -6.44
C TYR A 526 8.50 -19.70 -6.38
N ASN A 527 9.06 -20.87 -6.72
CA ASN A 527 10.47 -21.19 -6.59
C ASN A 527 10.97 -20.94 -5.15
N ALA A 528 10.21 -21.46 -4.19
CA ALA A 528 10.41 -21.31 -2.75
C ALA A 528 10.15 -22.65 -2.04
N ILE A 529 10.71 -22.84 -0.85
CA ILE A 529 10.37 -23.96 0.03
C ILE A 529 9.34 -23.45 1.04
N ILE A 530 8.18 -24.11 1.08
CA ILE A 530 7.07 -23.77 1.98
C ILE A 530 7.12 -24.70 3.19
N VAL A 531 7.18 -24.12 4.39
CA VAL A 531 7.27 -24.79 5.68
C VAL A 531 5.95 -24.63 6.43
N PHE A 532 5.37 -25.75 6.87
CA PHE A 532 4.08 -25.81 7.55
C PHE A 532 4.25 -25.85 9.07
N SER A 533 3.56 -24.98 9.79
CA SER A 533 3.36 -25.18 11.24
C SER A 533 2.13 -26.10 11.43
N LYS A 534 2.33 -27.23 12.11
CA LYS A 534 1.21 -28.11 12.49
C LYS A 534 0.47 -27.57 13.72
N GLU A 535 -0.20 -26.43 13.56
CA GLU A 535 -1.18 -25.96 14.53
C GLU A 535 -2.60 -26.35 14.12
N GLY A 536 -3.03 -27.54 14.55
CA GLY A 536 -4.44 -27.75 14.86
C GLY A 536 -5.38 -28.34 13.81
N THR A 537 -4.93 -28.85 12.66
CA THR A 537 -5.76 -29.77 11.85
C THR A 537 -4.95 -30.93 11.25
N GLU A 538 -5.54 -32.13 11.23
CA GLU A 538 -4.90 -33.34 10.70
C GLU A 538 -5.04 -33.49 9.16
N ASN A 539 -5.62 -32.50 8.45
CA ASN A 539 -6.08 -32.69 7.06
C ASN A 539 -5.83 -31.50 6.09
N ALA A 540 -5.03 -30.48 6.44
CA ALA A 540 -4.66 -29.43 5.48
C ALA A 540 -3.70 -30.00 4.42
N LEU A 541 -4.20 -30.20 3.20
CA LEU A 541 -3.38 -30.54 2.02
C LEU A 541 -2.71 -29.25 1.48
N PRO A 542 -1.45 -29.30 1.00
CA PRO A 542 -0.75 -28.14 0.44
C PRO A 542 -1.55 -27.39 -0.65
N ASP A 543 -2.27 -28.13 -1.49
CA ASP A 543 -3.13 -27.59 -2.56
C ASP A 543 -4.28 -26.70 -2.03
N THR A 544 -4.67 -26.84 -0.77
CA THR A 544 -5.78 -26.07 -0.18
C THR A 544 -5.33 -24.67 0.20
N ASP A 545 -4.18 -24.55 0.87
CA ASP A 545 -3.64 -23.28 1.36
C ASP A 545 -3.16 -22.40 0.20
N ASN A 546 -2.52 -23.01 -0.80
CA ASN A 546 -2.14 -22.35 -2.05
C ASN A 546 -3.37 -21.79 -2.80
N ARG A 547 -4.50 -22.53 -2.82
CA ARG A 547 -5.73 -22.04 -3.44
C ARG A 547 -6.39 -20.90 -2.67
N ILE A 548 -6.43 -20.97 -1.34
CA ILE A 548 -6.97 -19.90 -0.49
C ILE A 548 -6.16 -18.62 -0.67
N THR A 549 -4.84 -18.72 -0.64
CA THR A 549 -3.95 -17.55 -0.83
C THR A 549 -4.09 -16.95 -2.23
N GLU A 550 -4.16 -17.77 -3.29
CA GLU A 550 -4.45 -17.30 -4.66
C GLU A 550 -5.83 -16.64 -4.77
N GLU A 551 -6.91 -17.28 -4.29
CA GLU A 551 -8.27 -16.73 -4.36
C GLU A 551 -8.38 -15.38 -3.62
N VAL A 552 -7.75 -15.23 -2.45
CA VAL A 552 -7.71 -13.98 -1.68
C VAL A 552 -6.91 -12.90 -2.42
N VAL A 553 -5.69 -13.16 -2.88
CA VAL A 553 -4.89 -12.15 -3.60
C VAL A 553 -5.54 -11.77 -4.93
N ASN A 554 -6.18 -12.71 -5.62
CA ASN A 554 -6.99 -12.44 -6.81
C ASN A 554 -8.16 -11.50 -6.53
N SER A 555 -8.79 -11.58 -5.34
CA SER A 555 -9.91 -10.69 -4.95
C SER A 555 -9.52 -9.24 -4.66
N LEU A 556 -8.24 -8.95 -4.40
CA LEU A 556 -7.76 -7.60 -4.08
C LEU A 556 -7.74 -6.66 -5.31
N PRO A 557 -7.87 -5.32 -5.12
CA PRO A 557 -7.92 -4.36 -6.22
C PRO A 557 -6.71 -4.39 -7.16
N ASP A 558 -6.92 -4.15 -8.45
CA ASP A 558 -5.86 -4.07 -9.47
C ASP A 558 -4.84 -2.95 -9.24
N LEU A 559 -5.21 -1.93 -8.46
CA LEU A 559 -4.36 -0.85 -7.99
C LEU A 559 -4.67 -0.58 -6.52
N ILE A 560 -3.66 -0.70 -5.66
CA ILE A 560 -3.77 -0.55 -4.21
C ILE A 560 -2.50 0.13 -3.66
N GLU A 561 -2.62 0.87 -2.56
CA GLU A 561 -1.46 1.47 -1.90
C GLU A 561 -0.60 0.35 -1.28
N THR A 562 0.73 0.35 -1.48
CA THR A 562 1.59 -0.78 -1.07
C THR A 562 1.54 -1.04 0.44
N ALA A 563 1.37 0.00 1.25
CA ALA A 563 1.18 -0.10 2.70
C ALA A 563 -0.24 -0.56 3.11
N GLU A 564 -1.23 -0.42 2.24
CA GLU A 564 -2.58 -0.97 2.41
C GLU A 564 -2.62 -2.44 2.02
N LEU A 565 -1.99 -2.81 0.89
CA LEU A 565 -1.82 -4.19 0.46
C LEU A 565 -1.20 -5.05 1.56
N LYS A 566 -0.06 -4.64 2.12
CA LYS A 566 0.61 -5.39 3.20
C LYS A 566 -0.29 -5.60 4.43
N ARG A 567 -0.98 -4.54 4.89
CA ARG A 567 -1.92 -4.62 6.02
C ARG A 567 -3.12 -5.52 5.75
N GLU A 568 -3.67 -5.50 4.54
CA GLU A 568 -4.78 -6.37 4.16
C GLU A 568 -4.32 -7.83 4.09
N LEU A 569 -3.17 -8.13 3.47
CA LEU A 569 -2.60 -9.48 3.43
C LEU A 569 -2.30 -10.01 4.85
N GLU A 570 -1.75 -9.20 5.75
CA GLU A 570 -1.59 -9.54 7.18
C GLU A 570 -2.92 -9.77 7.89
N SER A 571 -3.97 -9.02 7.55
CA SER A 571 -5.31 -9.18 8.11
C SER A 571 -5.94 -10.51 7.66
N ARG A 572 -5.84 -10.84 6.37
CA ARG A 572 -6.30 -12.10 5.79
C ARG A 572 -5.50 -13.30 6.30
N ALA A 573 -4.19 -13.15 6.49
CA ALA A 573 -3.36 -14.17 7.14
C ALA A 573 -3.92 -14.57 8.52
N ARG A 574 -4.30 -13.58 9.34
CA ARG A 574 -4.96 -13.83 10.63
C ARG A 574 -6.36 -14.42 10.50
N GLU A 575 -7.16 -13.99 9.51
CA GLU A 575 -8.51 -14.51 9.24
C GLU A 575 -8.48 -16.01 8.89
N TYR A 576 -7.58 -16.42 7.99
CA TYR A 576 -7.45 -17.79 7.52
C TYR A 576 -6.51 -18.67 8.36
N SER A 577 -5.89 -18.13 9.41
CA SER A 577 -4.87 -18.81 10.24
C SER A 577 -3.68 -19.36 9.43
N LEU A 578 -3.26 -18.61 8.41
CA LEU A 578 -2.15 -18.92 7.51
C LEU A 578 -1.01 -17.89 7.66
N SER A 579 0.20 -18.23 7.23
CA SER A 579 1.32 -17.27 7.28
C SER A 579 1.14 -16.11 6.29
N SER A 580 1.40 -14.88 6.74
CA SER A 580 1.41 -13.68 5.89
C SER A 580 2.46 -13.76 4.78
N GLU A 581 3.56 -14.49 4.99
CA GLU A 581 4.60 -14.72 3.99
C GLU A 581 4.07 -15.43 2.74
N LEU A 582 3.10 -16.35 2.90
CA LEU A 582 2.46 -17.03 1.77
C LEU A 582 1.66 -16.03 0.92
N PHE A 583 0.84 -15.20 1.57
CA PHE A 583 0.09 -14.14 0.88
C PHE A 583 1.03 -13.13 0.20
N MET A 584 2.14 -12.78 0.84
CA MET A 584 3.18 -11.90 0.28
C MET A 584 3.88 -12.54 -0.92
N LEU A 585 4.14 -13.85 -0.90
CA LEU A 585 4.76 -14.60 -1.99
C LEU A 585 3.85 -14.67 -3.23
N VAL A 586 2.56 -14.92 -3.03
CA VAL A 586 1.54 -14.85 -4.11
C VAL A 586 1.43 -13.42 -4.64
N ALA A 587 1.35 -12.43 -3.75
CA ALA A 587 1.25 -11.02 -4.13
C ALA A 587 2.48 -10.54 -4.93
N ALA A 588 3.70 -10.92 -4.56
CA ALA A 588 4.93 -10.56 -5.27
C ALA A 588 5.00 -11.08 -6.71
N LYS A 589 4.25 -12.13 -7.03
CA LYS A 589 4.08 -12.64 -8.40
C LYS A 589 3.05 -11.86 -9.21
N GLN A 590 1.94 -11.50 -8.57
CA GLN A 590 0.81 -10.87 -9.25
C GLN A 590 0.96 -9.35 -9.37
N TYR A 591 1.50 -8.71 -8.34
CA TYR A 591 1.65 -7.26 -8.23
C TYR A 591 3.06 -6.79 -8.59
N ARG A 592 3.13 -5.58 -9.13
CA ARG A 592 4.36 -4.82 -9.36
C ARG A 592 4.26 -3.50 -8.60
N GLU A 593 5.31 -3.13 -7.89
CA GLU A 593 5.36 -1.86 -7.17
C GLU A 593 5.79 -0.69 -8.08
N THR A 594 5.27 0.52 -7.83
CA THR A 594 5.74 1.79 -8.44
C THR A 594 5.36 2.96 -7.53
N GLY A 595 6.36 3.68 -7.02
CA GLY A 595 6.13 4.72 -6.01
C GLY A 595 5.49 4.14 -4.75
N LEU A 596 4.32 4.65 -4.38
CA LEU A 596 3.55 4.25 -3.20
C LEU A 596 2.51 3.14 -3.49
N TYR A 597 2.38 2.69 -4.74
CA TYR A 597 1.30 1.78 -5.16
C TYR A 597 1.80 0.48 -5.77
N SER A 598 0.99 -0.55 -5.61
CA SER A 598 1.12 -1.87 -6.22
C SER A 598 0.02 -2.08 -7.25
N TYR A 599 0.34 -2.62 -8.44
CA TYR A 599 -0.62 -2.92 -9.50
C TYR A 599 -0.43 -4.31 -10.12
N LYS A 600 -1.51 -4.98 -10.52
CA LYS A 600 -1.46 -6.36 -11.07
C LYS A 600 -0.79 -6.42 -12.46
N GLU A 601 -1.53 -6.11 -13.52
CA GLU A 601 -1.03 -6.27 -14.89
C GLU A 601 -0.35 -5.00 -15.45
N ARG A 602 -1.14 -3.95 -15.62
CA ARG A 602 -0.76 -2.71 -16.32
C ARG A 602 -1.36 -1.50 -15.61
N LEU A 603 -0.49 -0.64 -15.10
CA LEU A 603 -0.88 0.70 -14.68
C LEU A 603 -1.17 1.58 -15.90
N THR A 604 -2.41 2.06 -16.03
CA THR A 604 -2.82 2.98 -17.09
C THR A 604 -2.76 4.44 -16.62
N VAL A 605 -2.64 5.36 -17.58
CA VAL A 605 -2.69 6.81 -17.29
C VAL A 605 -4.01 7.20 -16.62
N VAL A 606 -5.13 6.60 -17.05
CA VAL A 606 -6.46 6.88 -16.50
C VAL A 606 -6.53 6.49 -15.03
N GLN A 607 -6.03 5.31 -14.63
CA GLN A 607 -5.98 4.90 -13.21
C GLN A 607 -5.11 5.82 -12.35
N MET A 608 -3.98 6.30 -12.88
CA MET A 608 -3.13 7.25 -12.14
C MET A 608 -3.81 8.62 -11.97
N CYS A 609 -4.42 9.14 -13.04
CA CYS A 609 -5.20 10.39 -12.98
C CYS A 609 -6.43 10.27 -12.08
N ASP A 610 -7.16 9.16 -12.15
CA ASP A 610 -8.29 8.82 -11.28
C ASP A 610 -7.90 8.90 -9.78
N CYS A 611 -6.83 8.19 -9.40
CA CYS A 611 -6.33 8.17 -8.04
C CYS A 611 -5.92 9.57 -7.53
N VAL A 612 -5.23 10.37 -8.34
CA VAL A 612 -4.84 11.74 -7.97
C VAL A 612 -6.05 12.68 -7.90
N LEU A 613 -6.95 12.62 -8.88
CA LEU A 613 -8.17 13.43 -8.91
C LEU A 613 -9.04 13.15 -7.67
N LYS A 614 -9.18 11.87 -7.29
CA LYS A 614 -9.88 11.43 -6.08
C LYS A 614 -9.17 11.87 -4.79
N LYS A 615 -7.89 11.52 -4.59
CA LYS A 615 -7.20 11.76 -3.31
C LYS A 615 -6.77 13.22 -3.08
N ARG A 616 -6.55 14.03 -4.12
CA ARG A 616 -5.93 15.38 -4.00
C ARG A 616 -6.76 16.55 -4.54
N PHE A 617 -7.71 16.34 -5.46
CA PHE A 617 -8.49 17.42 -6.10
C PHE A 617 -9.99 17.39 -5.74
N GLN A 618 -10.29 17.38 -4.44
CA GLN A 618 -11.66 17.32 -3.92
C GLN A 618 -12.52 18.54 -4.33
N ASN A 619 -11.90 19.70 -4.55
CA ASN A 619 -12.58 20.90 -5.05
C ASN A 619 -12.64 20.96 -6.59
N GLY A 620 -12.18 19.91 -7.28
CA GLY A 620 -12.01 19.84 -8.74
C GLY A 620 -10.69 20.43 -9.25
N TYR A 621 -10.21 19.86 -10.36
CA TYR A 621 -9.03 20.24 -11.15
C TYR A 621 -9.41 21.15 -12.31
N LYS A 622 -8.67 22.24 -12.51
CA LYS A 622 -8.83 23.18 -13.62
C LYS A 622 -7.93 22.82 -14.80
N ILE A 623 -8.52 22.52 -15.97
CA ILE A 623 -7.75 22.24 -17.17
C ILE A 623 -7.06 23.50 -17.71
N ALA A 624 -5.92 23.31 -18.38
CA ALA A 624 -5.08 24.38 -18.93
C ALA A 624 -4.60 25.45 -17.92
N ASP A 625 -4.78 25.21 -16.61
CA ASP A 625 -4.22 26.03 -15.55
C ASP A 625 -2.81 25.54 -15.17
N GLN A 626 -1.86 26.46 -15.07
CA GLN A 626 -0.46 26.12 -14.82
C GLN A 626 -0.21 25.69 -13.38
N THR A 627 -0.97 26.20 -12.42
CA THR A 627 -0.84 25.90 -11.00
C THR A 627 -1.41 24.52 -10.69
N ASP A 628 -2.66 24.27 -11.09
CA ASP A 628 -3.31 22.97 -10.94
C ASP A 628 -2.55 21.90 -11.73
N GLY A 629 -2.16 22.20 -12.98
CA GLY A 629 -1.37 21.28 -13.82
C GLY A 629 -0.02 20.91 -13.20
N GLY A 630 0.74 21.90 -12.71
CA GLY A 630 2.02 21.64 -12.02
C GLY A 630 1.86 20.83 -10.74
N GLN A 631 0.82 21.12 -9.95
CA GLN A 631 0.51 20.40 -8.72
C GLN A 631 0.04 18.96 -9.00
N PHE A 632 -0.71 18.73 -10.07
CA PHE A 632 -1.15 17.38 -10.48
C PHE A 632 0.05 16.52 -10.91
N VAL A 633 0.99 17.07 -11.70
CA VAL A 633 2.25 16.38 -12.06
C VAL A 633 3.05 16.03 -10.79
N LYS A 634 3.15 16.96 -9.83
CA LYS A 634 3.83 16.70 -8.56
C LYS A 634 3.21 15.51 -7.81
N TYR A 635 1.87 15.44 -7.72
CA TYR A 635 1.19 14.32 -7.08
C TYR A 635 1.29 13.00 -7.85
N LEU A 636 1.32 13.03 -9.19
CA LEU A 636 1.58 11.82 -9.99
C LEU A 636 2.99 11.25 -9.71
N VAL A 637 4.01 12.11 -9.62
CA VAL A 637 5.39 11.70 -9.31
C VAL A 637 5.50 11.25 -7.84
N GLU A 638 4.84 11.93 -6.91
CA GLU A 638 4.74 11.53 -5.50
C GLU A 638 4.13 10.13 -5.34
N PHE A 639 3.05 9.84 -6.09
CA PHE A 639 2.33 8.57 -5.97
C PHE A 639 2.98 7.43 -6.76
N PHE A 640 3.47 7.67 -7.98
CA PHE A 640 3.85 6.60 -8.92
C PHE A 640 5.33 6.61 -9.33
N GLY A 641 6.13 7.55 -8.81
CA GLY A 641 7.56 7.70 -9.14
C GLY A 641 7.78 8.12 -10.59
N GLU A 642 8.78 7.54 -11.25
CA GLU A 642 9.13 7.87 -12.64
C GLU A 642 7.96 7.73 -13.63
N LYS A 643 7.02 6.81 -13.37
CA LYS A 643 5.82 6.62 -14.21
C LYS A 643 4.81 7.76 -14.13
N GLY A 644 4.94 8.63 -13.13
CA GLY A 644 4.11 9.82 -12.95
C GLY A 644 4.50 11.02 -13.82
N TYR A 645 5.65 11.00 -14.50
CA TYR A 645 6.08 12.12 -15.34
C TYR A 645 5.22 12.24 -16.61
N MET A 646 4.42 13.32 -16.67
CA MET A 646 3.49 13.60 -17.75
C MET A 646 3.43 15.10 -18.07
N THR A 647 3.01 15.43 -19.29
CA THR A 647 2.73 16.83 -19.65
C THR A 647 1.35 17.23 -19.14
N PRO A 648 1.14 18.48 -18.69
CA PRO A 648 -0.19 18.97 -18.28
C PRO A 648 -1.28 18.73 -19.34
N ARG A 649 -0.96 18.89 -20.63
CA ARG A 649 -1.90 18.62 -21.74
C ARG A 649 -2.36 17.16 -21.82
N ALA A 650 -1.51 16.20 -21.43
CA ALA A 650 -1.89 14.78 -21.39
C ALA A 650 -2.80 14.50 -20.18
N ILE A 651 -2.56 15.17 -19.05
CA ILE A 651 -3.40 15.12 -17.85
C ILE A 651 -4.77 15.74 -18.15
N ASP A 652 -4.81 16.95 -18.73
CA ASP A 652 -6.03 17.63 -19.18
C ASP A 652 -6.92 16.66 -19.98
N ALA A 653 -6.36 16.01 -21.01
CA ALA A 653 -7.10 15.05 -21.84
C ALA A 653 -7.69 13.89 -21.01
N LYS A 654 -6.94 13.31 -20.06
CA LYS A 654 -7.43 12.17 -19.26
C LYS A 654 -8.38 12.55 -18.14
N VAL A 655 -8.26 13.76 -17.60
CA VAL A 655 -9.24 14.30 -16.66
C VAL A 655 -10.54 14.70 -17.39
N MET A 656 -10.47 15.21 -18.64
CA MET A 656 -11.66 15.45 -19.48
C MET A 656 -12.37 14.14 -19.89
N ASP A 657 -11.61 13.08 -20.19
CA ASP A 657 -12.16 11.75 -20.53
C ASP A 657 -12.95 11.16 -19.35
N TYR A 658 -12.35 11.13 -18.15
CA TYR A 658 -12.84 10.34 -17.01
C TYR A 658 -13.54 11.14 -15.91
N GLY A 659 -13.12 12.38 -15.67
CA GLY A 659 -13.69 13.27 -14.67
C GLY A 659 -15.02 13.89 -15.11
N VAL A 660 -15.73 14.47 -14.14
CA VAL A 660 -17.04 15.09 -14.38
C VAL A 660 -16.90 16.61 -14.33
N LEU A 661 -17.33 17.29 -15.39
CA LEU A 661 -17.31 18.75 -15.47
C LEU A 661 -18.27 19.36 -14.44
N ILE A 662 -17.79 20.31 -13.63
CA ILE A 662 -18.59 21.00 -12.60
C ILE A 662 -18.60 22.53 -12.74
N ASP A 663 -17.65 23.09 -13.48
CA ASP A 663 -17.58 24.52 -13.82
C ASP A 663 -16.74 24.68 -15.10
N ARG A 664 -16.58 25.89 -15.63
CA ARG A 664 -15.85 26.20 -16.88
C ARG A 664 -14.45 25.56 -16.89
N GLY A 665 -14.31 24.41 -17.55
CA GLY A 665 -13.05 23.65 -17.58
C GLY A 665 -12.59 23.12 -16.21
N LYS A 666 -13.48 22.97 -15.23
CA LYS A 666 -13.15 22.40 -13.92
C LYS A 666 -13.82 21.04 -13.76
N TYR A 667 -13.04 20.02 -13.44
CA TYR A 667 -13.46 18.62 -13.40
C TYR A 667 -13.22 18.00 -12.02
N ILE A 668 -14.15 17.19 -11.54
CA ILE A 668 -14.07 16.50 -10.25
C ILE A 668 -14.14 14.98 -10.42
N HIS A 669 -13.67 14.25 -9.41
CA HIS A 669 -13.87 12.81 -9.34
C HIS A 669 -15.36 12.47 -9.10
N ARG A 670 -15.85 11.41 -9.75
CA ARG A 670 -17.28 11.00 -9.75
C ARG A 670 -17.86 10.79 -8.34
N ASP A 671 -17.07 10.25 -7.40
CA ASP A 671 -17.51 9.97 -6.03
C ASP A 671 -17.88 11.23 -5.22
N TYR A 672 -17.45 12.42 -5.65
CA TYR A 672 -17.83 13.69 -5.01
C TYR A 672 -19.15 14.25 -5.52
N ILE A 673 -19.81 13.59 -6.47
CA ILE A 673 -21.10 13.99 -7.01
C ILE A 673 -22.20 13.14 -6.37
N THR A 674 -23.03 13.80 -5.58
CA THR A 674 -24.27 13.22 -5.02
C THR A 674 -25.45 13.97 -5.62
N ILE A 675 -26.31 13.27 -6.35
CA ILE A 675 -27.55 13.80 -6.90
C ILE A 675 -28.58 12.68 -7.00
N ASP A 676 -29.84 12.99 -6.70
CA ASP A 676 -30.93 12.02 -6.81
C ASP A 676 -31.17 11.66 -8.29
N ARG A 677 -31.49 10.40 -8.56
CA ARG A 677 -31.76 9.93 -9.93
C ARG A 677 -33.04 10.54 -10.50
N SER A 678 -34.04 10.83 -9.66
CA SER A 678 -35.29 11.48 -10.06
C SER A 678 -35.06 12.83 -10.76
N ILE A 679 -34.16 13.66 -10.22
CA ILE A 679 -33.76 14.95 -10.80
C ILE A 679 -33.14 14.76 -12.20
N VAL A 680 -32.30 13.74 -12.38
CA VAL A 680 -31.69 13.42 -13.68
C VAL A 680 -32.75 12.97 -14.69
N ASP A 681 -33.69 12.14 -14.26
CA ASP A 681 -34.79 11.67 -15.11
C ASP A 681 -35.78 12.80 -15.47
N GLU A 682 -36.02 13.77 -14.57
CA GLU A 682 -36.77 15.00 -14.87
C GLU A 682 -36.07 15.89 -15.91
N ILE A 683 -34.74 16.04 -15.85
CA ILE A 683 -33.97 16.76 -16.89
C ILE A 683 -34.12 16.06 -18.25
N PHE A 684 -34.04 14.73 -18.28
CA PHE A 684 -34.25 13.96 -19.51
C PHE A 684 -35.68 14.10 -20.05
N ALA A 685 -36.69 14.12 -19.17
CA ALA A 685 -38.08 14.34 -19.55
C ALA A 685 -38.33 15.78 -20.09
N TYR A 686 -37.69 16.79 -19.51
CA TYR A 686 -37.71 18.17 -20.05
C TYR A 686 -37.10 18.23 -21.45
N ILE A 687 -35.94 17.62 -21.65
CA ILE A 687 -35.29 17.56 -22.97
C ILE A 687 -36.21 16.86 -23.98
N GLU A 688 -36.74 15.68 -23.64
CA GLU A 688 -37.60 14.91 -24.56
C GLU A 688 -38.89 15.67 -24.93
N SER A 689 -39.56 16.29 -23.97
CA SER A 689 -40.84 17.00 -24.17
C SER A 689 -40.72 18.33 -24.93
N SER A 690 -39.53 18.93 -25.00
CA SER A 690 -39.31 20.16 -25.79
C SER A 690 -39.54 19.94 -27.29
N PRO A 691 -40.22 20.85 -28.01
CA PRO A 691 -40.37 20.76 -29.46
C PRO A 691 -39.07 21.02 -30.23
N LYS A 692 -38.05 21.62 -29.59
CA LYS A 692 -36.74 21.91 -30.20
C LYS A 692 -35.93 20.62 -30.33
N LEU A 693 -35.21 20.50 -31.45
CA LEU A 693 -34.27 19.42 -31.71
C LEU A 693 -32.91 19.70 -31.06
N ALA A 694 -32.48 20.97 -30.98
CA ALA A 694 -31.27 21.39 -30.29
C ALA A 694 -31.57 22.35 -29.13
N LEU A 695 -31.15 22.00 -27.90
CA LEU A 695 -31.35 22.82 -26.70
C LEU A 695 -30.01 23.25 -26.11
N ALA A 696 -29.85 24.55 -25.83
CA ALA A 696 -28.64 25.07 -25.21
C ALA A 696 -28.57 24.67 -23.72
N TYR A 697 -27.37 24.40 -23.18
CA TYR A 697 -27.23 24.12 -21.75
C TYR A 697 -27.64 25.30 -20.84
N TYR A 698 -27.59 26.53 -21.37
CA TYR A 698 -28.15 27.71 -20.70
C TYR A 698 -29.67 27.66 -20.56
N GLU A 699 -30.37 27.22 -21.61
CA GLU A 699 -31.83 27.15 -21.68
C GLU A 699 -32.35 26.06 -20.74
N ILE A 700 -31.75 24.87 -20.78
CA ILE A 700 -32.11 23.76 -19.87
C ILE A 700 -31.84 24.14 -18.42
N PHE A 701 -30.69 24.76 -18.12
CA PHE A 701 -30.36 25.18 -16.75
C PHE A 701 -31.28 26.28 -16.23
N ALA A 702 -31.62 27.29 -17.06
CA ALA A 702 -32.51 28.37 -16.67
C ALA A 702 -33.96 27.89 -16.47
N ALA A 703 -34.47 27.01 -17.35
CA ALA A 703 -35.82 26.47 -17.25
C ALA A 703 -36.03 25.58 -16.01
N LEU A 704 -34.97 24.93 -15.53
CA LEU A 704 -35.02 24.01 -14.37
C LEU A 704 -34.38 24.60 -13.11
N GLU A 705 -33.99 25.88 -13.10
CA GLU A 705 -33.19 26.49 -12.03
C GLU A 705 -33.79 26.29 -10.63
N ASP A 706 -35.11 26.43 -10.48
CA ASP A 706 -35.80 26.23 -9.19
C ASP A 706 -35.71 24.79 -8.66
N MET A 707 -35.78 23.79 -9.55
CA MET A 707 -35.65 22.37 -9.19
C MET A 707 -34.19 21.99 -8.89
N LEU A 708 -33.23 22.63 -9.58
CA LEU A 708 -31.79 22.38 -9.39
C LEU A 708 -31.21 23.01 -8.11
N LYS A 709 -31.95 23.87 -7.40
CA LYS A 709 -31.51 24.51 -6.16
C LYS A 709 -31.16 23.50 -5.08
N GLY A 710 -29.96 23.63 -4.52
CA GLY A 710 -29.43 22.73 -3.48
C GLY A 710 -28.86 21.40 -4.02
N THR A 711 -28.85 21.19 -5.34
CA THR A 711 -28.24 20.01 -5.97
C THR A 711 -26.76 20.25 -6.33
N ALA A 712 -26.07 19.21 -6.78
CA ALA A 712 -24.73 19.33 -7.36
C ALA A 712 -24.70 20.12 -8.70
N ILE A 713 -25.85 20.33 -9.37
CA ILE A 713 -25.94 21.10 -10.61
C ILE A 713 -26.07 22.58 -10.26
N THR A 714 -24.94 23.23 -9.99
CA THR A 714 -24.90 24.67 -9.64
C THR A 714 -24.82 25.60 -10.83
N ASN A 715 -24.55 25.07 -12.03
CA ASN A 715 -24.41 25.83 -13.26
C ASN A 715 -24.52 24.91 -14.51
N ARG A 716 -24.58 25.52 -15.70
CA ARG A 716 -24.68 24.82 -17.00
C ARG A 716 -23.55 23.81 -17.31
N TYR A 717 -22.34 24.03 -16.78
CA TYR A 717 -21.21 23.11 -17.01
C TYR A 717 -21.31 21.89 -16.09
N ALA A 718 -21.78 22.08 -14.85
CA ALA A 718 -22.19 20.97 -13.99
C ALA A 718 -23.33 20.16 -14.66
N LEU A 719 -24.33 20.82 -15.23
CA LEU A 719 -25.40 20.15 -15.98
C LEU A 719 -24.83 19.26 -17.11
N GLN A 720 -23.95 19.80 -17.96
CA GLN A 720 -23.25 19.04 -19.00
C GLN A 720 -22.45 17.86 -18.44
N GLY A 721 -21.76 18.03 -17.32
CA GLY A 721 -21.04 16.96 -16.64
C GLY A 721 -21.96 15.84 -16.14
N ILE A 722 -23.08 16.19 -15.49
CA ILE A 722 -24.09 15.23 -15.01
C ILE A 722 -24.75 14.49 -16.18
N MET A 723 -25.06 15.17 -17.28
CA MET A 723 -25.58 14.54 -18.50
C MET A 723 -24.60 13.48 -19.06
N LYS A 724 -23.29 13.74 -19.04
CA LYS A 724 -22.26 12.75 -19.40
C LYS A 724 -22.17 11.62 -18.38
N LEU A 725 -22.20 11.92 -17.08
CA LEU A 725 -22.06 10.94 -15.99
C LEU A 725 -23.19 9.90 -15.98
N TYR A 726 -24.42 10.31 -16.29
CA TYR A 726 -25.61 9.45 -16.28
C TYR A 726 -26.03 8.93 -17.65
N ASN A 727 -25.12 8.99 -18.63
CA ASN A 727 -25.31 8.48 -20.00
C ASN A 727 -26.58 9.03 -20.69
N CYS A 728 -26.66 10.35 -20.84
CA CYS A 728 -27.70 11.01 -21.63
C CYS A 728 -27.86 10.35 -23.02
N PRO A 729 -29.10 10.03 -23.46
CA PRO A 729 -29.32 9.33 -24.72
C PRO A 729 -29.13 10.22 -25.97
N TYR A 730 -29.11 11.54 -25.79
CA TYR A 730 -28.99 12.53 -26.87
C TYR A 730 -27.53 12.94 -27.13
N ALA A 731 -27.25 13.50 -28.30
CA ALA A 731 -25.92 13.96 -28.66
C ALA A 731 -25.51 15.19 -27.84
N SER A 732 -24.59 15.02 -26.90
CA SER A 732 -24.01 16.11 -26.10
C SER A 732 -22.86 16.78 -26.83
N HIS A 733 -23.01 18.08 -27.12
CA HIS A 733 -21.97 18.93 -27.68
C HIS A 733 -21.38 19.87 -26.60
N ARG A 734 -20.52 20.82 -26.99
CA ARG A 734 -19.85 21.73 -26.05
C ARG A 734 -20.82 22.63 -25.29
N ASP A 735 -21.81 23.19 -25.98
CA ASP A 735 -22.69 24.25 -25.44
C ASP A 735 -24.20 23.89 -25.49
N TYR A 736 -24.54 22.73 -26.08
CA TYR A 736 -25.92 22.28 -26.32
C TYR A 736 -26.03 20.75 -26.38
N ILE A 737 -27.27 20.26 -26.29
CA ILE A 737 -27.67 18.88 -26.59
C ILE A 737 -28.49 18.89 -27.89
N SER A 738 -28.34 17.85 -28.72
CA SER A 738 -29.17 17.64 -29.91
C SER A 738 -29.82 16.26 -29.93
N LYS A 739 -31.11 16.22 -30.28
CA LYS A 739 -31.91 15.00 -30.45
C LYS A 739 -31.60 14.28 -31.75
N GLU A 740 -31.22 15.04 -32.78
CA GLU A 740 -30.95 14.53 -34.13
C GLU A 740 -29.51 14.82 -34.57
N SER A 741 -29.02 14.04 -35.54
CA SER A 741 -27.69 14.27 -36.10
C SER A 741 -27.67 15.51 -36.98
N ASN A 742 -26.66 16.37 -36.77
CA ASN A 742 -26.40 17.62 -37.51
C ASN A 742 -27.31 18.82 -37.20
N VAL A 743 -28.33 18.71 -36.34
CA VAL A 743 -29.12 19.88 -35.91
C VAL A 743 -28.41 20.59 -34.76
N ASN A 744 -28.32 21.92 -34.84
CA ASN A 744 -27.64 22.77 -33.88
C ASN A 744 -28.46 24.03 -33.55
N VAL A 745 -28.05 24.72 -32.48
CA VAL A 745 -28.74 25.91 -31.94
C VAL A 745 -28.89 27.08 -32.95
N ALA A 746 -28.02 27.16 -33.97
CA ALA A 746 -28.19 28.15 -35.04
C ALA A 746 -29.39 27.85 -35.96
N ASP A 747 -29.73 26.57 -36.13
CA ASP A 747 -30.84 26.13 -37.00
C ASP A 747 -32.18 26.48 -36.33
N GLU A 748 -32.28 26.25 -35.01
CA GLU A 748 -33.41 26.66 -34.17
C GLU A 748 -33.64 28.17 -34.20
N LEU A 749 -32.57 28.97 -34.07
CA LEU A 749 -32.66 30.42 -34.17
C LEU A 749 -33.13 30.85 -35.57
N ASN A 750 -32.59 30.24 -36.63
CA ASN A 750 -32.96 30.55 -38.00
C ASN A 750 -34.45 30.26 -38.27
N ALA A 751 -34.93 29.08 -37.86
CA ALA A 751 -36.33 28.67 -37.97
C ALA A 751 -37.28 29.59 -37.18
N PHE A 752 -36.88 30.02 -35.97
CA PHE A 752 -37.67 30.97 -35.18
C PHE A 752 -37.79 32.35 -35.87
N VAL A 753 -36.68 32.90 -36.37
CA VAL A 753 -36.69 34.19 -37.09
C VAL A 753 -37.47 34.07 -38.42
N GLU A 754 -37.37 32.94 -39.12
CA GLU A 754 -38.16 32.68 -40.33
C GLU A 754 -39.68 32.67 -40.05
N ALA A 755 -40.10 32.03 -38.95
CA ALA A 755 -41.50 31.97 -38.56
C ALA A 755 -42.07 33.33 -38.15
N ALA A 756 -41.35 34.09 -37.31
CA ALA A 756 -41.79 35.39 -36.79
C ALA A 756 -41.63 36.56 -37.79
N GLY A 757 -40.64 36.51 -38.70
CA GLY A 757 -40.45 37.51 -39.76
C GLY A 757 -39.53 38.66 -39.36
N ILE A 758 -40.02 39.65 -38.62
CA ILE A 758 -39.22 40.75 -38.04
C ILE A 758 -39.46 40.75 -36.53
N LEU A 759 -38.38 40.73 -35.75
CA LEU A 759 -38.45 40.62 -34.28
C LEU A 759 -37.31 41.37 -33.60
N HIS A 760 -37.53 41.81 -32.36
CA HIS A 760 -36.52 42.42 -31.49
C HIS A 760 -35.79 41.35 -30.67
N LYS A 761 -34.53 41.62 -30.30
CA LYS A 761 -33.71 40.67 -29.50
C LYS A 761 -34.35 40.23 -28.18
N SER A 762 -35.25 41.03 -27.59
CA SER A 762 -36.00 40.63 -26.40
C SER A 762 -36.94 39.45 -26.64
N GLU A 763 -37.47 39.30 -27.86
CA GLU A 763 -38.32 38.17 -28.24
C GLU A 763 -37.47 36.90 -28.41
N ILE A 764 -36.26 37.03 -28.95
CA ILE A 764 -35.26 35.94 -28.95
C ILE A 764 -34.94 35.51 -27.52
N PHE A 765 -34.68 36.45 -26.60
CA PHE A 765 -34.35 36.12 -25.21
C PHE A 765 -35.55 35.54 -24.42
N ALA A 766 -36.79 35.76 -24.88
CA ALA A 766 -37.98 35.11 -24.33
C ALA A 766 -38.13 33.68 -24.84
N GLU A 767 -37.90 33.43 -26.14
CA GLU A 767 -37.95 32.09 -26.74
C GLU A 767 -36.74 31.21 -26.35
N PHE A 768 -35.58 31.82 -26.11
CA PHE A 768 -34.35 31.15 -25.71
C PHE A 768 -33.89 31.58 -24.30
N PRO A 769 -34.55 31.07 -23.22
CA PRO A 769 -34.21 31.39 -21.84
C PRO A 769 -32.71 31.33 -21.51
N GLY A 770 -32.26 32.29 -20.71
CA GLY A 770 -30.87 32.39 -20.26
C GLY A 770 -29.86 32.93 -21.27
N TRP A 771 -30.27 33.20 -22.52
CA TRP A 771 -29.43 33.91 -23.49
C TRP A 771 -29.26 35.39 -23.15
N LYS A 772 -28.13 35.96 -23.55
CA LYS A 772 -27.85 37.40 -23.55
C LYS A 772 -27.18 37.78 -24.88
N ASP A 773 -26.86 39.07 -25.06
CA ASP A 773 -26.23 39.60 -26.28
C ASP A 773 -25.00 38.82 -26.76
N TYR A 774 -24.14 38.34 -25.84
CA TYR A 774 -22.96 37.54 -26.22
C TYR A 774 -23.31 36.14 -26.78
N ASN A 775 -24.42 35.53 -26.35
CA ASN A 775 -24.90 34.27 -26.93
C ASN A 775 -25.35 34.53 -28.37
N LEU A 776 -26.17 35.56 -28.56
CA LEU A 776 -26.70 35.94 -29.86
C LEU A 776 -25.57 36.30 -30.84
N ALA A 777 -24.60 37.11 -30.42
CA ALA A 777 -23.41 37.44 -31.21
C ALA A 777 -22.54 36.22 -31.60
N PHE A 778 -22.57 35.13 -30.83
CA PHE A 778 -21.86 33.88 -31.15
C PHE A 778 -22.68 32.89 -32.00
N VAL A 779 -24.00 33.09 -32.09
CA VAL A 779 -24.90 32.27 -32.93
C VAL A 779 -25.12 32.91 -34.30
N LEU A 780 -25.36 34.22 -34.36
CA LEU A 780 -25.65 34.96 -35.61
C LEU A 780 -24.68 34.70 -36.78
N PRO A 781 -23.34 34.60 -36.61
CA PRO A 781 -22.43 34.30 -37.72
C PRO A 781 -22.66 32.93 -38.39
N ARG A 782 -23.44 32.05 -37.76
CA ARG A 782 -23.85 30.74 -38.29
C ARG A 782 -25.28 30.76 -38.88
N CYS A 783 -25.95 31.90 -38.87
CA CYS A 783 -27.30 32.11 -39.39
C CYS A 783 -27.24 33.10 -40.58
N PRO A 784 -26.75 32.70 -41.76
CA PRO A 784 -26.52 33.62 -42.89
C PRO A 784 -27.80 34.30 -43.40
N ASP A 785 -28.94 33.66 -43.18
CA ASP A 785 -30.27 34.16 -43.55
C ASP A 785 -30.89 35.09 -42.49
N VAL A 786 -30.24 35.31 -41.34
CA VAL A 786 -30.70 36.26 -40.31
C VAL A 786 -30.00 37.61 -40.51
N ILE A 787 -30.77 38.58 -41.01
CA ILE A 787 -30.32 39.95 -41.29
C ILE A 787 -30.48 40.80 -40.03
N GLY A 788 -29.36 41.31 -39.51
CA GLY A 788 -29.37 42.31 -38.43
C GLY A 788 -29.80 43.69 -38.92
N LEU A 789 -30.75 44.32 -38.24
CA LEU A 789 -31.31 45.64 -38.59
C LEU A 789 -30.75 46.71 -37.63
N ASP A 790 -31.53 47.72 -37.28
CA ASP A 790 -31.20 48.71 -36.25
C ASP A 790 -31.76 48.34 -34.88
N ASN A 791 -31.25 48.97 -33.82
CA ASN A 791 -31.82 48.95 -32.47
C ASN A 791 -32.14 47.54 -31.91
N GLY A 792 -31.36 46.53 -32.29
CA GLY A 792 -31.54 45.15 -31.83
C GLY A 792 -32.65 44.36 -32.53
N TYR A 793 -33.16 44.83 -33.67
CA TYR A 793 -34.09 44.08 -34.51
C TYR A 793 -33.36 43.17 -35.51
N PHE A 794 -34.03 42.07 -35.87
CA PHE A 794 -33.57 41.07 -36.83
C PHE A 794 -34.71 40.69 -37.78
N MET A 795 -34.38 40.27 -38.99
CA MET A 795 -35.35 39.68 -39.93
C MET A 795 -34.77 38.50 -40.69
N HIS A 796 -35.62 37.59 -41.16
CA HIS A 796 -35.16 36.48 -42.02
C HIS A 796 -35.12 36.89 -43.50
N ALA A 797 -34.11 36.41 -44.22
CA ALA A 797 -33.89 36.70 -45.64
C ALA A 797 -35.05 36.22 -46.54
N SER A 798 -35.80 35.19 -46.14
CA SER A 798 -37.01 34.77 -46.89
C SER A 798 -38.15 35.80 -46.88
N LYS A 799 -38.05 36.87 -46.07
CA LYS A 799 -38.96 38.03 -46.12
C LYS A 799 -38.46 39.16 -47.04
N LEU A 800 -37.23 39.07 -47.57
CA LEU A 800 -36.64 40.06 -48.47
C LEU A 800 -37.10 39.81 -49.92
N ILE A 801 -37.71 40.81 -50.54
CA ILE A 801 -38.27 40.73 -51.89
C ILE A 801 -37.35 41.48 -52.86
N VAL A 802 -36.44 40.75 -53.49
CA VAL A 802 -35.49 41.25 -54.52
C VAL A 802 -35.88 40.69 -55.89
N THR A 803 -36.04 41.55 -56.89
CA THR A 803 -36.20 41.12 -58.29
C THR A 803 -34.83 41.00 -58.99
N GLY A 804 -34.78 40.33 -60.14
CA GLY A 804 -33.53 40.18 -60.90
C GLY A 804 -32.91 41.52 -61.33
N ASP A 805 -33.74 42.55 -61.61
CA ASP A 805 -33.27 43.89 -62.01
C ASP A 805 -32.72 44.70 -60.83
N ASP A 806 -33.26 44.50 -59.62
CA ASP A 806 -32.84 45.27 -58.43
C ASP A 806 -31.37 45.01 -58.07
N ARG A 807 -30.93 43.74 -58.04
CA ARG A 807 -29.56 43.38 -57.63
C ARG A 807 -28.53 44.01 -58.56
N ASP A 808 -28.74 43.92 -59.87
CA ASP A 808 -27.83 44.44 -60.88
C ASP A 808 -27.81 45.98 -60.91
N ARG A 809 -28.97 46.63 -60.80
CA ARG A 809 -29.06 48.10 -60.78
C ARG A 809 -28.53 48.72 -59.49
N ILE A 810 -28.82 48.12 -58.34
CA ILE A 810 -28.28 48.55 -57.06
C ILE A 810 -26.75 48.37 -57.07
N LYS A 811 -26.24 47.21 -57.49
CA LYS A 811 -24.79 46.99 -57.60
C LYS A 811 -24.14 48.02 -58.52
N LYS A 812 -24.71 48.28 -59.70
CA LYS A 812 -24.21 49.30 -60.63
C LYS A 812 -24.19 50.71 -60.04
N TYR A 813 -25.17 51.06 -59.21
CA TYR A 813 -25.18 52.34 -58.49
C TYR A 813 -24.13 52.37 -57.37
N LEU A 814 -23.98 51.29 -56.59
CA LEU A 814 -22.96 51.20 -55.55
C LEU A 814 -21.54 51.25 -56.13
N ASP A 815 -21.25 50.52 -57.22
CA ASP A 815 -19.97 50.58 -57.94
C ASP A 815 -19.65 51.99 -58.51
N ALA A 816 -20.69 52.81 -58.76
CA ALA A 816 -20.57 54.16 -59.29
C ALA A 816 -20.46 55.27 -58.22
N ASN A 817 -20.77 54.97 -56.95
CA ASN A 817 -20.76 55.95 -55.85
C ASN A 817 -19.83 55.57 -54.69
N ILE A 818 -19.51 54.28 -54.52
CA ILE A 818 -18.51 53.79 -53.55
C ILE A 818 -17.17 53.73 -54.27
N HIS A 819 -16.30 54.69 -53.95
CA HIS A 819 -14.94 54.81 -54.50
C HIS A 819 -13.91 54.63 -53.38
N ASP A 820 -12.89 55.48 -53.32
CA ASP A 820 -11.79 55.39 -52.35
C ASP A 820 -12.19 55.91 -50.94
N ILE A 821 -13.33 56.60 -50.83
CA ILE A 821 -13.90 57.10 -49.58
C ILE A 821 -15.13 56.24 -49.20
N PRO A 822 -15.22 55.73 -47.96
CA PRO A 822 -16.39 54.97 -47.51
C PRO A 822 -17.66 55.81 -47.45
N VAL A 823 -18.77 55.26 -47.94
CA VAL A 823 -20.06 55.95 -48.00
C VAL A 823 -20.94 55.55 -46.81
N SER A 824 -21.55 56.53 -46.16
CA SER A 824 -22.50 56.32 -45.05
C SER A 824 -23.81 55.73 -45.57
N ALA A 825 -24.34 54.70 -44.92
CA ALA A 825 -25.68 54.18 -45.24
C ALA A 825 -26.81 55.19 -44.93
N ARG A 826 -26.52 56.29 -44.21
CA ARG A 826 -27.44 57.43 -44.08
C ARG A 826 -27.56 58.19 -45.40
N TYR A 827 -26.42 58.54 -46.01
CA TYR A 827 -26.39 59.14 -47.35
C TYR A 827 -27.07 58.23 -48.39
N LEU A 828 -26.77 56.93 -48.35
CA LEU A 828 -27.43 55.97 -49.23
C LEU A 828 -28.94 55.82 -48.96
N GLN A 829 -29.45 56.16 -47.77
CA GLN A 829 -30.90 56.10 -47.51
C GLN A 829 -31.64 57.13 -48.38
N ASP A 830 -31.17 58.38 -48.38
CA ASP A 830 -31.78 59.47 -49.14
C ASP A 830 -31.66 59.21 -50.66
N GLU A 831 -30.49 58.75 -51.09
CA GLU A 831 -30.25 58.36 -52.48
C GLU A 831 -31.13 57.17 -52.93
N PHE A 832 -31.33 56.16 -52.08
CA PHE A 832 -32.20 55.03 -52.42
C PHE A 832 -33.69 55.40 -52.42
N MET A 833 -34.12 56.38 -51.62
CA MET A 833 -35.47 56.94 -51.75
C MET A 833 -35.68 57.62 -53.11
N ASN A 834 -34.64 58.25 -53.67
CA ASN A 834 -34.70 58.90 -54.97
C ASN A 834 -34.59 57.92 -56.15
N PHE A 835 -33.59 57.03 -56.15
CA PHE A 835 -33.25 56.18 -57.29
C PHE A 835 -33.87 54.77 -57.25
N PHE A 836 -34.27 54.29 -56.07
CA PHE A 836 -34.80 52.94 -55.84
C PHE A 836 -36.11 52.89 -55.00
N PRO A 837 -37.07 53.82 -55.16
CA PRO A 837 -38.25 53.92 -54.28
C PRO A 837 -39.08 52.63 -54.23
N GLU A 838 -39.27 51.94 -55.36
CA GLU A 838 -40.01 50.67 -55.42
C GLU A 838 -39.35 49.54 -54.60
N PHE A 839 -38.01 49.51 -54.56
CA PHE A 839 -37.27 48.55 -53.73
C PHE A 839 -37.39 48.88 -52.25
N MET A 840 -37.32 50.17 -51.90
CA MET A 840 -37.48 50.67 -50.53
C MET A 840 -38.89 50.39 -49.99
N ILE A 841 -39.94 50.71 -50.76
CA ILE A 841 -41.34 50.50 -50.37
C ILE A 841 -41.64 49.01 -50.22
N ARG A 842 -41.28 48.18 -51.20
CA ARG A 842 -41.59 46.74 -51.22
C ARG A 842 -40.94 45.96 -50.08
N ASN A 843 -39.81 46.44 -49.56
CA ASN A 843 -39.09 45.84 -48.43
C ASN A 843 -39.28 46.62 -47.10
N ASP A 844 -40.13 47.65 -47.10
CA ASP A 844 -40.42 48.51 -45.94
C ASP A 844 -39.15 49.14 -45.31
N ILE A 845 -38.27 49.71 -46.13
CA ILE A 845 -36.98 50.24 -45.69
C ILE A 845 -37.15 51.69 -45.19
N GLN A 846 -37.46 51.83 -43.90
CA GLN A 846 -37.67 53.14 -43.24
C GLN A 846 -36.42 53.69 -42.52
N SER A 847 -35.35 52.91 -42.34
CA SER A 847 -34.12 53.33 -41.65
C SER A 847 -32.84 52.97 -42.40
N HIS A 848 -31.81 53.81 -42.22
CA HIS A 848 -30.50 53.63 -42.81
C HIS A 848 -29.84 52.29 -42.48
N GLY A 849 -30.11 51.70 -41.30
CA GLY A 849 -29.51 50.43 -40.91
C GLY A 849 -30.35 49.20 -41.21
N LYS A 850 -31.66 49.35 -41.49
CA LYS A 850 -32.40 48.35 -42.26
C LYS A 850 -31.87 48.29 -43.69
N LEU A 851 -31.61 49.45 -44.32
CA LEU A 851 -30.92 49.50 -45.61
C LEU A 851 -29.52 48.87 -45.52
N PHE A 852 -28.69 49.26 -44.54
CA PHE A 852 -27.36 48.68 -44.33
C PHE A 852 -27.40 47.16 -44.19
N GLY A 853 -28.29 46.62 -43.34
CA GLY A 853 -28.40 45.17 -43.12
C GLY A 853 -28.77 44.41 -44.41
N ILE A 854 -29.69 44.97 -45.18
CA ILE A 854 -30.11 44.40 -46.48
C ILE A 854 -28.97 44.46 -47.50
N LEU A 855 -28.30 45.61 -47.64
CA LEU A 855 -27.14 45.75 -48.54
C LEU A 855 -25.98 44.84 -48.13
N GLN A 856 -25.74 44.67 -46.82
CA GLN A 856 -24.75 43.74 -46.28
C GLN A 856 -25.11 42.31 -46.68
N HIS A 857 -26.32 41.83 -46.41
CA HIS A 857 -26.74 40.49 -46.80
C HIS A 857 -26.65 40.27 -48.33
N MET A 858 -27.02 41.27 -49.14
CA MET A 858 -26.95 41.17 -50.60
C MET A 858 -25.52 41.15 -51.15
N PHE A 859 -24.59 41.93 -50.58
CA PHE A 859 -23.31 42.29 -51.22
C PHE A 859 -22.06 42.16 -50.31
N VAL A 860 -22.10 41.39 -49.20
CA VAL A 860 -20.94 41.17 -48.30
C VAL A 860 -19.69 40.60 -48.99
N GLN A 861 -19.83 40.00 -50.18
CA GLN A 861 -18.71 39.50 -50.99
C GLN A 861 -18.14 40.55 -51.96
N ASP A 862 -18.87 41.65 -52.19
CA ASP A 862 -18.53 42.71 -53.14
C ASP A 862 -17.95 43.96 -52.46
N TYR A 863 -18.36 44.26 -51.22
CA TYR A 863 -17.97 45.45 -50.46
C TYR A 863 -17.63 45.11 -49.01
N HIS A 864 -16.87 46.00 -48.38
CA HIS A 864 -16.59 45.94 -46.95
C HIS A 864 -17.61 46.75 -46.14
N PHE A 865 -18.14 46.17 -45.07
CA PHE A 865 -19.24 46.73 -44.27
C PHE A 865 -18.78 46.98 -42.83
N SER A 866 -18.78 48.24 -42.40
CA SER A 866 -18.43 48.65 -41.03
C SER A 866 -19.38 49.77 -40.59
N ARG A 867 -20.43 49.42 -39.83
CA ARG A 867 -21.58 50.32 -39.56
C ARG A 867 -21.14 51.69 -39.03
N PRO A 868 -21.63 52.81 -39.61
CA PRO A 868 -22.65 52.93 -40.66
C PRO A 868 -22.11 52.89 -42.11
N TYR A 869 -20.81 52.70 -42.31
CA TYR A 869 -20.11 52.89 -43.59
C TYR A 869 -19.97 51.63 -44.44
N ILE A 870 -19.97 51.81 -45.75
CA ILE A 870 -19.70 50.80 -46.77
C ILE A 870 -18.52 51.28 -47.61
N ALA A 871 -17.48 50.44 -47.75
CA ALA A 871 -16.26 50.75 -48.51
C ALA A 871 -16.02 49.71 -49.60
N LYS A 872 -15.29 50.11 -50.65
CA LYS A 872 -14.96 49.23 -51.78
C LYS A 872 -13.97 48.12 -51.41
N GLU A 873 -13.01 48.42 -50.54
CA GLU A 873 -11.98 47.48 -50.08
C GLU A 873 -12.03 47.30 -48.56
N ASN A 874 -11.49 46.19 -48.07
CA ASN A 874 -11.45 45.91 -46.63
C ASN A 874 -10.34 46.72 -45.95
N ILE A 875 -10.73 47.86 -45.40
CA ILE A 875 -9.88 48.82 -44.67
C ILE A 875 -9.99 48.69 -43.14
N GLY A 876 -10.59 47.61 -42.62
CA GLY A 876 -10.75 47.41 -41.18
C GLY A 876 -11.92 48.21 -40.58
N GLU A 877 -11.80 48.65 -39.33
CA GLU A 877 -12.86 49.44 -38.66
C GLU A 877 -12.94 50.86 -39.24
N ILE A 878 -14.12 51.26 -39.71
CA ILE A 878 -14.34 52.57 -40.33
C ILE A 878 -14.95 53.53 -39.32
N THR A 879 -14.17 54.52 -38.91
CA THR A 879 -14.60 55.58 -37.98
C THR A 879 -14.95 56.86 -38.73
N ASN A 880 -15.74 57.74 -38.11
CA ASN A 880 -15.99 59.09 -38.63
C ASN A 880 -14.67 59.82 -38.95
N LYS A 881 -13.69 59.73 -38.04
CA LYS A 881 -12.35 60.31 -38.22
C LYS A 881 -11.68 59.85 -39.51
N LEU A 882 -11.67 58.54 -39.77
CA LEU A 882 -11.05 57.97 -40.98
C LEU A 882 -11.69 58.52 -42.26
N VAL A 883 -13.02 58.62 -42.28
CA VAL A 883 -13.79 59.14 -43.43
C VAL A 883 -13.52 60.64 -43.63
N LEU A 884 -13.54 61.43 -42.55
CA LEU A 884 -13.26 62.87 -42.60
C LEU A 884 -11.82 63.15 -43.07
N LEU A 885 -10.82 62.43 -42.54
CA LEU A 885 -9.43 62.56 -42.98
C LEU A 885 -9.24 62.19 -44.45
N LYS A 886 -10.04 61.26 -44.99
CA LYS A 886 -10.05 60.91 -46.42
C LYS A 886 -10.63 62.03 -47.30
N HIS A 887 -11.65 62.75 -46.84
CA HIS A 887 -12.14 63.95 -47.54
C HIS A 887 -11.15 65.14 -47.46
N LEU A 888 -10.35 65.22 -46.38
CA LEU A 888 -9.34 66.26 -46.17
C LEU A 888 -7.93 65.89 -46.71
N GLU A 889 -7.83 64.85 -47.53
CA GLU A 889 -6.56 64.40 -48.11
C GLU A 889 -6.03 65.45 -49.11
N GLY A 890 -4.83 65.97 -48.84
CA GLY A 890 -4.22 67.07 -49.62
C GLY A 890 -4.62 68.49 -49.20
N MET A 891 -5.45 68.66 -48.16
CA MET A 891 -5.75 69.99 -47.57
C MET A 891 -4.82 70.29 -46.39
N ASP A 892 -4.27 71.50 -46.30
CA ASP A 892 -3.47 71.96 -45.14
C ASP A 892 -4.27 72.76 -44.11
N ALA A 893 -5.39 73.34 -44.54
CA ALA A 893 -6.30 74.13 -43.72
C ALA A 893 -7.75 73.99 -44.23
N ILE A 894 -8.73 74.12 -43.34
CA ILE A 894 -10.15 74.18 -43.66
C ILE A 894 -10.88 75.11 -42.67
N GLU A 895 -11.87 75.87 -43.14
CA GLU A 895 -12.74 76.68 -42.27
C GLU A 895 -13.79 75.80 -41.56
N LEU A 896 -14.17 76.18 -40.34
CA LEU A 896 -15.08 75.37 -39.52
C LEU A 896 -16.47 75.21 -40.12
N ASN A 897 -16.95 76.19 -40.89
CA ASN A 897 -18.23 76.08 -41.61
C ASN A 897 -18.12 75.07 -42.76
N ASP A 898 -17.09 75.18 -43.60
CA ASP A 898 -16.82 74.21 -44.68
C ASP A 898 -16.66 72.78 -44.14
N PHE A 899 -16.08 72.62 -42.95
CA PHE A 899 -15.92 71.33 -42.28
C PHE A 899 -17.25 70.75 -41.76
N VAL A 900 -18.17 71.59 -41.28
CA VAL A 900 -19.54 71.19 -40.93
C VAL A 900 -20.33 70.81 -42.19
N ASP A 901 -20.28 71.63 -43.23
CA ASP A 901 -20.91 71.36 -44.53
C ASP A 901 -20.42 70.02 -45.12
N LEU A 902 -19.13 69.72 -45.00
CA LEU A 902 -18.53 68.44 -45.39
C LEU A 902 -19.11 67.26 -44.58
N CYS A 903 -19.33 67.44 -43.27
CA CYS A 903 -19.97 66.41 -42.45
C CYS A 903 -21.44 66.17 -42.84
N GLU A 904 -22.20 67.24 -43.10
CA GLU A 904 -23.60 67.16 -43.53
C GLU A 904 -23.73 66.48 -44.90
N GLN A 905 -22.95 66.92 -45.90
CA GLN A 905 -22.98 66.38 -47.26
C GLN A 905 -22.68 64.88 -47.34
N ASN A 906 -21.85 64.35 -46.42
CA ASN A 906 -21.47 62.94 -46.36
C ASN A 906 -22.23 62.14 -45.28
N ALA A 907 -23.27 62.75 -44.68
CA ALA A 907 -24.10 62.19 -43.61
C ALA A 907 -23.29 61.59 -42.44
N VAL A 908 -22.25 62.32 -42.03
CA VAL A 908 -21.38 62.01 -40.88
C VAL A 908 -22.04 62.55 -39.61
N HIS A 909 -22.62 61.66 -38.81
CA HIS A 909 -23.30 62.03 -37.57
C HIS A 909 -22.31 62.21 -36.41
N TYR A 910 -22.32 63.37 -35.76
CA TYR A 910 -21.55 63.69 -34.56
C TYR A 910 -22.45 64.17 -33.41
N VAL A 911 -22.01 64.01 -32.17
CA VAL A 911 -22.82 64.30 -30.96
C VAL A 911 -22.74 65.76 -30.50
N SER A 912 -21.62 66.43 -30.76
CA SER A 912 -21.40 67.84 -30.49
C SER A 912 -20.28 68.37 -31.38
N PHE A 913 -20.21 69.70 -31.53
CA PHE A 913 -19.14 70.33 -32.30
C PHE A 913 -17.76 70.11 -31.64
N SER A 914 -17.64 70.22 -30.32
CA SER A 914 -16.39 69.95 -29.60
C SER A 914 -15.88 68.53 -29.84
N TYR A 915 -16.77 67.52 -29.81
CA TYR A 915 -16.41 66.14 -30.16
C TYR A 915 -15.86 66.04 -31.59
N LEU A 916 -16.43 66.77 -32.55
CA LEU A 916 -15.96 66.80 -33.93
C LEU A 916 -14.55 67.41 -34.04
N LEU A 917 -14.22 68.41 -33.22
CA LEU A 917 -12.85 68.96 -33.13
C LEU A 917 -11.89 67.95 -32.50
N ASP A 918 -12.28 67.33 -31.39
CA ASP A 918 -11.44 66.41 -30.61
C ASP A 918 -11.07 65.16 -31.42
N ILE A 919 -12.00 64.56 -32.18
CA ILE A 919 -11.69 63.38 -33.00
C ILE A 919 -10.70 63.68 -34.13
N MET A 920 -10.58 64.92 -34.59
CA MET A 920 -9.66 65.30 -35.65
C MET A 920 -8.23 65.50 -35.17
N GLN A 921 -8.01 65.61 -33.85
CA GLN A 921 -6.68 65.67 -33.27
C GLN A 921 -6.00 64.29 -33.26
N PRO A 922 -4.65 64.23 -33.37
CA PRO A 922 -3.74 65.35 -33.59
C PRO A 922 -3.64 65.81 -35.07
N GLU A 923 -4.19 65.09 -36.04
CA GLU A 923 -3.95 65.30 -37.48
C GLU A 923 -4.36 66.71 -37.95
N PHE A 924 -5.51 67.18 -37.49
CA PHE A 924 -5.95 68.58 -37.61
C PHE A 924 -6.21 69.16 -36.24
N VAL A 925 -5.68 70.36 -35.99
CA VAL A 925 -5.87 71.11 -34.75
C VAL A 925 -6.45 72.49 -35.03
N ARG A 926 -7.12 73.06 -34.03
CA ARG A 926 -7.74 74.38 -34.14
C ARG A 926 -6.71 75.47 -33.89
N VAL A 927 -6.52 76.36 -34.86
CA VAL A 927 -5.49 77.41 -34.79
C VAL A 927 -6.04 78.79 -34.44
N ASP A 928 -7.33 79.01 -34.68
CA ASP A 928 -8.05 80.23 -34.35
C ASP A 928 -9.56 79.97 -34.21
N GLU A 929 -10.37 81.02 -34.16
CA GLU A 929 -11.81 80.95 -34.01
C GLU A 929 -12.50 80.16 -35.14
N ASN A 930 -11.98 80.18 -36.37
CA ASN A 930 -12.68 79.67 -37.55
C ASN A 930 -11.89 78.64 -38.37
N THR A 931 -10.66 78.31 -37.99
CA THR A 931 -9.75 77.50 -38.84
C THR A 931 -9.21 76.24 -38.14
N LEU A 932 -9.31 75.10 -38.82
CA LEU A 932 -8.50 73.91 -38.55
C LEU A 932 -7.30 73.87 -39.49
N ARG A 933 -6.13 73.43 -38.98
CA ARG A 933 -4.93 73.18 -39.80
C ARG A 933 -4.31 71.83 -39.49
N ARG A 934 -3.66 71.26 -40.51
CA ARG A 934 -2.85 70.04 -40.38
C ARG A 934 -1.70 70.30 -39.41
N PHE A 935 -1.57 69.49 -38.36
CA PHE A 935 -0.62 69.73 -37.27
C PHE A 935 0.85 69.81 -37.74
N GLU A 936 1.23 68.99 -38.72
CA GLU A 936 2.57 69.02 -39.34
C GLU A 936 2.92 70.40 -39.93
N SER A 937 1.93 71.18 -40.39
CA SER A 937 2.15 72.52 -40.96
C SER A 937 2.56 73.57 -39.92
N ILE A 938 2.34 73.29 -38.63
CA ILE A 938 2.51 74.25 -37.51
C ILE A 938 3.99 74.37 -37.09
N GLY A 939 4.80 73.35 -37.35
CA GLY A 939 6.25 73.37 -37.09
C GLY A 939 6.66 72.99 -35.66
N ILE A 940 5.79 72.28 -34.92
CA ILE A 940 6.10 71.73 -33.59
C ILE A 940 7.01 70.50 -33.76
N ASN A 941 7.97 70.33 -32.84
CA ASN A 941 8.79 69.13 -32.73
C ASN A 941 8.88 68.66 -31.26
N ASP A 942 9.30 67.42 -31.04
CA ASP A 942 9.32 66.79 -29.71
C ASP A 942 10.11 67.56 -28.65
N GLY A 943 11.13 68.33 -29.05
CA GLY A 943 11.93 69.16 -28.16
C GLY A 943 11.23 70.43 -27.66
N MET A 944 10.09 70.80 -28.26
CA MET A 944 9.31 71.99 -27.87
C MET A 944 8.28 71.72 -26.77
N TYR A 945 7.81 70.47 -26.63
CA TYR A 945 6.72 70.14 -25.69
C TYR A 945 7.04 70.49 -24.24
N GLN A 946 8.27 70.23 -23.78
CA GLN A 946 8.69 70.58 -22.42
C GLN A 946 8.61 72.09 -22.18
N ALA A 947 9.14 72.91 -23.09
CA ALA A 947 9.11 74.37 -22.95
C ALA A 947 7.68 74.93 -22.96
N ILE A 948 6.77 74.33 -23.75
CA ILE A 948 5.35 74.71 -23.77
C ILE A 948 4.69 74.32 -22.43
N SER A 949 4.98 73.12 -21.91
CA SER A 949 4.47 72.63 -20.62
C SER A 949 4.98 73.46 -19.44
N ASP A 950 6.27 73.81 -19.44
CA ASP A 950 6.90 74.65 -18.41
C ASP A 950 6.25 76.04 -18.38
N ASN A 951 6.08 76.69 -19.55
CA ASN A 951 5.41 77.99 -19.67
C ASN A 951 3.96 77.97 -19.17
N ILE A 952 3.21 76.90 -19.49
CA ILE A 952 1.83 76.74 -19.01
C ILE A 952 1.83 76.54 -17.48
N THR A 953 2.76 75.73 -16.96
CA THR A 953 2.87 75.43 -15.51
C THR A 953 3.26 76.67 -14.70
N GLU A 954 4.19 77.48 -15.22
CA GLU A 954 4.58 78.77 -14.60
C GLU A 954 3.39 79.75 -14.60
N ALA A 955 2.63 79.82 -15.70
CA ALA A 955 1.43 80.66 -15.79
C ALA A 955 0.33 80.22 -14.80
N ILE A 956 0.05 78.91 -14.68
CA ILE A 956 -0.86 78.35 -13.66
C ILE A 956 -0.40 78.71 -12.24
N THR A 957 0.90 78.57 -11.97
CA THR A 957 1.49 78.85 -10.65
C THR A 957 1.38 80.34 -10.29
N ALA A 958 1.52 81.24 -11.26
CA ALA A 958 1.33 82.68 -11.08
C ALA A 958 -0.14 83.09 -10.83
N HIS A 959 -1.10 82.24 -11.22
CA HIS A 959 -2.54 82.48 -11.13
C HIS A 959 -3.24 81.53 -10.13
N ASN A 960 -2.70 81.40 -8.91
CA ASN A 960 -3.33 80.65 -7.80
C ASN A 960 -3.69 79.18 -8.12
N GLY A 961 -2.98 78.54 -9.04
CA GLY A 961 -3.18 77.14 -9.40
C GLY A 961 -4.20 76.87 -10.51
N TYR A 962 -4.71 77.89 -11.20
CA TYR A 962 -5.55 77.70 -12.39
C TYR A 962 -5.41 78.85 -13.40
N LEU A 963 -5.63 78.59 -14.68
CA LEU A 963 -5.69 79.63 -15.71
C LEU A 963 -6.51 79.20 -16.93
N ALA A 964 -7.53 79.99 -17.27
CA ALA A 964 -8.30 79.80 -18.50
C ALA A 964 -7.45 80.08 -19.75
N ALA A 965 -7.45 79.18 -20.74
CA ALA A 965 -6.64 79.31 -21.95
C ALA A 965 -6.93 80.63 -22.71
N GLY A 966 -8.19 81.09 -22.72
CA GLY A 966 -8.61 82.37 -23.31
C GLY A 966 -8.01 83.63 -22.66
N ASN A 967 -7.49 83.52 -21.43
CA ASN A 967 -6.83 84.61 -20.72
C ASN A 967 -5.32 84.69 -20.99
N ILE A 968 -4.71 83.64 -21.57
CA ILE A 968 -3.31 83.65 -22.00
C ILE A 968 -3.20 84.42 -23.32
N LYS A 969 -2.71 85.66 -23.24
CA LYS A 969 -2.62 86.59 -24.40
C LYS A 969 -1.20 87.02 -24.75
N ASP A 970 -0.24 86.78 -23.86
CA ASP A 970 1.19 86.97 -24.12
C ASP A 970 1.86 85.61 -24.37
N PHE A 971 2.47 85.48 -25.53
CA PHE A 971 3.17 84.27 -25.98
C PHE A 971 4.67 84.52 -26.19
N SER A 972 5.22 85.62 -25.67
CA SER A 972 6.62 86.05 -25.90
C SER A 972 7.67 85.03 -25.43
N TRP A 973 7.31 84.13 -24.52
CA TRP A 973 8.17 83.07 -23.98
C TRP A 973 7.95 81.70 -24.63
N TYR A 974 6.98 81.56 -25.52
CA TYR A 974 6.66 80.30 -26.20
C TYR A 974 7.58 80.05 -27.41
N PRO A 975 7.84 78.79 -27.79
CA PRO A 975 8.67 78.47 -28.96
C PRO A 975 8.13 79.10 -30.26
N THR A 976 9.02 79.51 -31.16
CA THR A 976 8.63 80.01 -32.49
C THR A 976 8.05 78.88 -33.34
N LEU A 977 6.84 79.10 -33.85
CA LEU A 977 6.11 78.20 -34.75
C LEU A 977 6.02 78.79 -36.16
N ASN A 978 5.55 78.00 -37.14
CA ASN A 978 5.28 78.46 -38.51
C ASN A 978 4.07 79.42 -38.60
N ILE A 979 3.24 79.46 -37.57
CA ILE A 979 2.05 80.32 -37.43
C ILE A 979 2.08 81.04 -36.08
N PRO A 980 1.40 82.19 -35.91
CA PRO A 980 1.31 82.87 -34.62
C PRO A 980 0.62 82.00 -33.56
N TRP A 981 1.05 82.14 -32.30
CA TRP A 981 0.31 81.57 -31.17
C TRP A 981 -1.05 82.26 -30.98
N THR A 982 -2.05 81.46 -30.65
CA THR A 982 -3.38 81.91 -30.23
C THR A 982 -3.83 81.08 -29.03
N PRO A 983 -4.83 81.54 -28.25
CA PRO A 983 -5.45 80.73 -27.21
C PRO A 983 -6.01 79.38 -27.69
N PHE A 984 -6.57 79.34 -28.91
CA PHE A 984 -7.13 78.12 -29.52
C PHE A 984 -6.02 77.12 -29.90
N LEU A 985 -4.91 77.64 -30.44
CA LEU A 985 -3.74 76.85 -30.77
C LEU A 985 -3.08 76.29 -29.50
N LEU A 986 -2.98 77.10 -28.44
CA LEU A 986 -2.47 76.66 -27.14
C LEU A 986 -3.33 75.53 -26.55
N GLU A 987 -4.66 75.69 -26.55
CA GLU A 987 -5.58 74.63 -26.11
C GLU A 987 -5.41 73.32 -26.91
N SER A 988 -5.27 73.42 -28.23
CA SER A 988 -5.13 72.24 -29.09
C SER A 988 -3.75 71.57 -28.99
N ILE A 989 -2.70 72.32 -28.63
CA ILE A 989 -1.37 71.74 -28.40
C ILE A 989 -1.29 71.11 -27.02
N ALA A 990 -1.84 71.76 -25.99
CA ALA A 990 -1.81 71.28 -24.61
C ALA A 990 -2.46 69.89 -24.44
N SER A 991 -3.47 69.57 -25.23
CA SER A 991 -4.12 68.25 -25.29
C SER A 991 -3.28 67.16 -25.96
N ILE A 992 -2.21 67.52 -26.68
CA ILE A 992 -1.33 66.61 -27.43
C ILE A 992 0.03 66.40 -26.73
N ILE A 993 0.39 67.23 -25.74
CA ILE A 993 1.68 67.18 -25.03
C ILE A 993 1.90 65.81 -24.34
N PRO A 994 2.99 65.08 -24.67
CA PRO A 994 3.37 63.86 -23.96
C PRO A 994 3.68 64.16 -22.49
N GLY A 995 3.01 63.46 -21.57
CA GLY A 995 3.05 63.72 -20.13
C GLY A 995 1.76 64.37 -19.61
N GLY A 996 1.02 65.07 -20.48
CA GLY A 996 -0.25 65.70 -20.16
C GLY A 996 -0.13 67.01 -19.37
N ILE A 997 -1.16 67.84 -19.48
CA ILE A 997 -1.38 69.02 -18.64
C ILE A 997 -2.77 68.89 -18.04
N ASN A 998 -2.88 69.00 -16.72
CA ASN A 998 -4.18 68.92 -16.03
C ASN A 998 -5.09 70.02 -16.60
N THR A 999 -6.18 69.61 -17.25
CA THR A 999 -7.03 70.50 -18.04
C THR A 999 -8.49 70.17 -17.81
N ILE A 1000 -9.25 71.14 -17.32
CA ILE A 1000 -10.69 71.06 -17.12
C ILE A 1000 -11.38 71.77 -18.28
N LYS A 1001 -12.28 71.08 -18.98
CA LYS A 1001 -13.06 71.66 -20.09
C LYS A 1001 -14.32 72.35 -19.57
N MET A 1002 -14.51 73.61 -19.95
CA MET A 1002 -15.72 74.38 -19.65
C MET A 1002 -16.95 73.83 -20.36
N VAL A 1003 -18.08 73.83 -19.67
CA VAL A 1003 -19.38 73.48 -20.25
C VAL A 1003 -19.93 74.68 -21.03
N SER A 1004 -19.53 74.80 -22.30
CA SER A 1004 -19.95 75.87 -23.22
C SER A 1004 -20.47 75.31 -24.54
N SER A 1005 -21.47 75.98 -25.12
CA SER A 1005 -21.99 75.69 -26.47
C SER A 1005 -21.48 76.68 -27.54
N SER A 1006 -20.74 77.74 -27.16
CA SER A 1006 -20.17 78.68 -28.14
C SER A 1006 -18.82 78.17 -28.62
N SER A 1007 -18.63 78.09 -29.94
CA SER A 1007 -17.32 77.84 -30.54
C SER A 1007 -16.39 79.04 -30.44
N GLU A 1008 -16.90 80.26 -30.26
CA GLU A 1008 -16.18 81.55 -30.41
C GLU A 1008 -15.02 81.78 -29.42
N VAL A 1009 -14.83 80.87 -28.45
CA VAL A 1009 -13.87 80.98 -27.35
C VAL A 1009 -13.20 79.62 -27.05
N PRO A 1010 -11.96 79.62 -26.51
CA PRO A 1010 -11.34 78.43 -25.93
C PRO A 1010 -12.17 77.88 -24.75
N HIS A 1011 -12.11 76.57 -24.53
CA HIS A 1011 -12.82 75.85 -23.48
C HIS A 1011 -11.91 75.23 -22.42
N SER A 1012 -10.59 75.17 -22.63
CA SER A 1012 -9.65 74.65 -21.63
C SER A 1012 -9.39 75.64 -20.49
N ILE A 1013 -9.45 75.15 -19.25
CA ILE A 1013 -8.85 75.74 -18.06
C ILE A 1013 -7.69 74.82 -17.66
N PHE A 1014 -6.47 75.33 -17.66
CA PHE A 1014 -5.31 74.59 -17.18
C PHE A 1014 -5.21 74.73 -15.65
N VAL A 1015 -4.87 73.66 -14.93
CA VAL A 1015 -4.87 73.65 -13.46
C VAL A 1015 -3.63 72.98 -12.86
N SER A 1016 -3.31 73.29 -11.60
CA SER A 1016 -2.28 72.59 -10.82
C SER A 1016 -2.75 71.20 -10.39
N ASP A 1017 -1.84 70.40 -9.85
CA ASP A 1017 -2.16 69.09 -9.27
C ASP A 1017 -3.21 69.18 -8.14
N ASP A 1018 -3.37 70.34 -7.48
CA ASP A 1018 -4.36 70.57 -6.41
C ASP A 1018 -5.82 70.47 -6.89
N TYR A 1019 -6.05 70.64 -8.20
CA TYR A 1019 -7.37 70.56 -8.85
C TYR A 1019 -7.41 69.49 -9.96
N ALA A 1020 -6.42 68.60 -10.06
CA ALA A 1020 -6.35 67.61 -11.13
C ALA A 1020 -7.53 66.61 -11.17
N ASP A 1021 -8.10 66.32 -9.99
CA ASP A 1021 -9.28 65.44 -9.82
C ASP A 1021 -10.63 66.20 -9.89
N ASP A 1022 -10.64 67.51 -10.13
CA ASP A 1022 -11.87 68.30 -10.22
C ASP A 1022 -12.53 68.22 -11.60
N ASP A 1023 -13.86 68.30 -11.62
CA ASP A 1023 -14.62 68.65 -12.81
C ASP A 1023 -14.91 70.17 -12.84
N TRP A 1024 -15.54 70.65 -13.93
CA TRP A 1024 -15.87 72.07 -14.05
C TRP A 1024 -16.82 72.57 -12.95
N ASN A 1025 -17.74 71.73 -12.44
CA ASN A 1025 -18.64 72.11 -11.36
C ASN A 1025 -17.89 72.22 -10.03
N SER A 1026 -17.07 71.21 -9.68
CA SER A 1026 -16.36 71.17 -8.40
C SER A 1026 -15.25 72.23 -8.32
N LEU A 1027 -14.53 72.47 -9.43
CA LEU A 1027 -13.58 73.58 -9.56
C LEU A 1027 -14.28 74.92 -9.28
N LEU A 1028 -15.39 75.20 -9.97
CA LEU A 1028 -16.12 76.46 -9.79
C LEU A 1028 -16.56 76.66 -8.34
N VAL A 1029 -17.10 75.63 -7.68
CA VAL A 1029 -17.52 75.72 -6.27
C VAL A 1029 -16.33 75.98 -5.33
N LYS A 1030 -15.19 75.31 -5.54
CA LYS A 1030 -13.96 75.55 -4.76
C LYS A 1030 -13.45 76.99 -4.92
N LEU A 1031 -13.32 77.46 -6.15
CA LEU A 1031 -12.82 78.79 -6.46
C LEU A 1031 -13.75 79.89 -5.94
N LEU A 1032 -15.07 79.75 -6.13
CA LEU A 1032 -16.06 80.70 -5.60
C LEU A 1032 -16.06 80.77 -4.08
N LYS A 1033 -15.87 79.64 -3.37
CA LYS A 1033 -15.71 79.63 -1.90
C LYS A 1033 -14.44 80.36 -1.45
N ALA A 1034 -13.32 80.12 -2.14
CA ALA A 1034 -12.05 80.76 -1.83
C ALA A 1034 -12.16 82.28 -2.01
N GLU A 1035 -12.70 82.74 -3.14
CA GLU A 1035 -12.86 84.16 -3.44
C GLU A 1035 -13.88 84.83 -2.51
N HIS A 1036 -15.04 84.20 -2.25
CA HIS A 1036 -16.06 84.74 -1.33
C HIS A 1036 -15.56 84.84 0.13
N ALA A 1037 -14.55 84.05 0.51
CA ALA A 1037 -13.90 84.18 1.81
C ALA A 1037 -12.91 85.35 1.88
N ILE A 1038 -12.40 85.83 0.74
CA ILE A 1038 -11.54 87.01 0.60
C ILE A 1038 -12.41 88.28 0.48
N GLU A 1039 -13.31 88.32 -0.51
CA GLU A 1039 -14.27 89.40 -0.74
C GLU A 1039 -15.68 88.82 -0.99
N PRO A 1040 -16.61 88.92 -0.02
CA PRO A 1040 -17.94 88.31 -0.15
C PRO A 1040 -18.79 88.91 -1.28
N PHE A 1041 -19.03 88.12 -2.34
CA PHE A 1041 -19.98 88.46 -3.42
C PHE A 1041 -21.35 88.93 -2.89
N VAL A 1042 -21.80 90.08 -3.37
CA VAL A 1042 -23.06 90.71 -2.93
C VAL A 1042 -24.29 90.31 -3.75
N SER A 1043 -24.12 89.68 -4.91
CA SER A 1043 -25.21 89.23 -5.78
C SER A 1043 -24.78 88.13 -6.76
N LYS A 1044 -25.75 87.40 -7.31
CA LYS A 1044 -25.52 86.41 -8.40
C LYS A 1044 -24.95 87.06 -9.66
N THR A 1045 -25.23 88.33 -9.92
CA THR A 1045 -24.65 89.10 -11.03
C THR A 1045 -23.15 89.31 -10.83
N ALA A 1046 -22.72 89.70 -9.62
CA ALA A 1046 -21.30 89.87 -9.30
C ALA A 1046 -20.52 88.55 -9.42
N VAL A 1047 -21.15 87.42 -9.07
CA VAL A 1047 -20.59 86.08 -9.29
C VAL A 1047 -20.42 85.80 -10.78
N LEU A 1048 -21.42 86.09 -11.62
CA LEU A 1048 -21.32 85.91 -13.07
C LEU A 1048 -20.24 86.80 -13.69
N GLU A 1049 -20.17 88.07 -13.30
CA GLU A 1049 -19.16 89.03 -13.79
C GLU A 1049 -17.74 88.58 -13.44
N TRP A 1050 -17.52 88.06 -12.22
CA TRP A 1050 -16.23 87.50 -11.81
C TRP A 1050 -15.89 86.22 -12.59
N LEU A 1051 -16.82 85.28 -12.72
CA LEU A 1051 -16.62 84.05 -13.51
C LEU A 1051 -16.31 84.34 -14.99
N GLN A 1052 -16.87 85.43 -15.54
CA GLN A 1052 -16.56 85.89 -16.89
C GLN A 1052 -15.19 86.57 -16.98
N ALA A 1053 -14.78 87.34 -15.97
CA ALA A 1053 -13.46 87.99 -15.91
C ALA A 1053 -12.32 86.96 -15.80
N GLU A 1054 -12.47 85.95 -14.95
CA GLU A 1054 -11.50 84.85 -14.79
C GLU A 1054 -11.55 83.83 -15.96
N GLY A 1055 -12.45 84.02 -16.93
CA GLY A 1055 -12.58 83.15 -18.10
C GLY A 1055 -13.07 81.74 -17.77
N LEU A 1056 -13.79 81.58 -16.66
CA LEU A 1056 -14.33 80.31 -16.16
C LEU A 1056 -15.77 80.03 -16.64
N CYS A 1057 -16.44 81.05 -17.19
CA CYS A 1057 -17.79 80.96 -17.76
C CYS A 1057 -17.97 81.98 -18.90
N ASN A 1058 -18.47 81.53 -20.06
CA ASN A 1058 -18.45 82.35 -21.28
C ASN A 1058 -19.83 82.86 -21.77
N VAL A 1059 -20.96 82.35 -21.26
CA VAL A 1059 -22.30 82.68 -21.85
C VAL A 1059 -23.42 82.93 -20.84
N LYS A 1060 -23.70 81.99 -19.92
CA LYS A 1060 -24.83 82.08 -18.98
C LYS A 1060 -24.42 81.65 -17.59
N TYR A 1061 -25.08 82.21 -16.58
CA TYR A 1061 -24.94 81.78 -15.19
C TYR A 1061 -25.04 80.24 -15.06
N PRO A 1062 -24.06 79.56 -14.45
CA PRO A 1062 -24.07 78.10 -14.32
C PRO A 1062 -25.24 77.63 -13.46
N ALA A 1063 -26.25 77.03 -14.10
CA ALA A 1063 -27.51 76.67 -13.42
C ALA A 1063 -27.34 75.65 -12.29
N PHE A 1064 -26.29 74.82 -12.33
CA PHE A 1064 -26.01 73.82 -11.29
C PHE A 1064 -25.76 74.47 -9.92
N LEU A 1065 -25.16 75.67 -9.89
CA LEU A 1065 -24.92 76.44 -8.65
C LEU A 1065 -26.22 76.69 -7.88
N ASP A 1066 -27.33 76.86 -8.60
CA ASP A 1066 -28.67 77.03 -8.02
C ASP A 1066 -29.38 75.69 -7.78
N THR A 1067 -29.36 74.77 -8.75
CA THR A 1067 -30.14 73.52 -8.64
C THR A 1067 -29.56 72.53 -7.63
N GLU A 1068 -28.27 72.63 -7.33
CA GLU A 1068 -27.57 71.79 -6.35
C GLU A 1068 -27.36 72.52 -5.01
N ASN A 1069 -27.94 73.71 -4.85
CA ASN A 1069 -27.85 74.57 -3.65
C ASN A 1069 -26.42 75.02 -3.28
N HIS A 1070 -25.46 74.97 -4.19
CA HIS A 1070 -24.12 75.53 -3.96
C HIS A 1070 -24.11 77.05 -3.80
N LEU A 1071 -25.15 77.76 -4.24
CA LEU A 1071 -25.22 79.21 -4.13
C LEU A 1071 -26.65 79.73 -3.87
N TYR A 1072 -26.89 80.19 -2.64
CA TYR A 1072 -28.23 80.57 -2.16
C TYR A 1072 -28.21 81.83 -1.29
N PHE A 1073 -29.39 82.44 -1.05
CA PHE A 1073 -29.54 83.53 -0.08
C PHE A 1073 -30.02 82.98 1.26
N ASP A 1074 -29.33 83.31 2.36
CA ASP A 1074 -29.75 82.92 3.70
C ASP A 1074 -30.97 83.71 4.21
N GLU A 1075 -31.53 83.31 5.36
CA GLU A 1075 -32.68 83.98 5.98
C GLU A 1075 -32.44 85.46 6.33
N THR A 1076 -31.19 85.94 6.30
CA THR A 1076 -30.82 87.35 6.52
C THR A 1076 -30.67 88.13 5.20
N GLY A 1077 -30.89 87.50 4.05
CA GLY A 1077 -30.75 88.09 2.73
C GLY A 1077 -29.31 88.19 2.24
N LYS A 1078 -28.36 87.46 2.86
CA LYS A 1078 -26.96 87.41 2.41
C LYS A 1078 -26.72 86.22 1.50
N LEU A 1079 -25.92 86.43 0.46
CA LEU A 1079 -25.47 85.37 -0.43
C LEU A 1079 -24.52 84.42 0.32
N ARG A 1080 -24.69 83.12 0.13
CA ARG A 1080 -23.87 82.03 0.67
C ARG A 1080 -23.41 81.13 -0.46
N ILE A 1081 -22.23 80.52 -0.27
CA ILE A 1081 -21.65 79.55 -1.19
C ILE A 1081 -21.24 78.32 -0.36
N GLU A 1082 -21.76 77.14 -0.71
CA GLU A 1082 -21.74 75.92 0.13
C GLU A 1082 -21.23 74.65 -0.56
#